data_AF-A0A960JQZ5-F1
#
_entry.id   AF-A0A960JQZ5-F1
#
_cell.length_a   1.000
_cell.length_b   1.000
_cell.length_c   1.000
_cell.angle_alpha   90.00
_cell.angle_beta   90.00
_cell.angle_gamma   90.00
#
_symmetry.space_group_name_H-M   'P 1'
#
loop_
_entity.id
_entity.type
_entity.pdbx_description
1 polymer ?
#
loop_
_entity_poly.entity_id
_entity_poly.type
_entity_poly.pdbx_seq_one_letter_code
_entity_poly.pdbx_strand_id
1 'polypeptide(L)'
;MRSATSALSRRLRRRRHRDQRGITLLETIIAMVITSTILLPSMGFISLAMTEQVTARTLTQETSNIAAADVALLRDVTNSKAAVGSLGRAPGDIRDCSGGPGAGGEVALALIDSKNYRVVYSLEPVGANPRLGRTLWRRVCPNQSGASDATLADPTQLNSPDATPTEGFRLAERIGSAFGSCPADALGLNPTGQDVDCRQVKLSLTSIDTGRSNVTRPPVVLQATRRTDSYAVPSAPPIPRFTYTPLFVEDGDAVAFDASGSRDRRGGPLEYKWSFGAPVNHTDTAFSSSLVNTTHNIPFRAVGTTPAPLTVVLTVRNSEGVEASTPPLDIDLNAKRPTASLQPSPPIVTIRNRPFQFTPNLQTYSNATIASATWDWGDGSTDVACNPGGTSCTTPKSHTFTELGNKFVKVTVVDSNGAEASAQVSIRVDTDIVYVRSDGTDNATCGIISSPCRQINYGMSRAISLDKPKVYVAGGTYSRFTMRTDVEVEGGWNNNFTAVSGTASTVTGSTASVPYGIFASGVTNAKAKGFTVQTPTVTSGSTQGILIGNGTGTASTVTLENIIVSGGTGNHGTGMVVQNGSNVTAIGLNVTSPTALGTGSSVYGVRVIGQSASVKSQLTSTNSSYRALAGNNGADGSNTPPDPPPPACNGNSVSSCRLGGASCGHNSGKGGDGNFASWNRGYDGNNGGNSGGNGGSGGGNNCGWFGCSDAYSGNGGNGSPNTGATAGSTGAGGANTPASS
;
A
#
# COMPACT_ATOMS: atom_id res chain seq x y z
N MET A 1 36.62 -8.10 77.91
CA MET A 1 37.94 -8.70 77.62
C MET A 1 38.99 -7.74 78.20
N ARG A 2 39.81 -8.12 79.19
CA ARG A 2 41.17 -8.74 79.07
C ARG A 2 42.09 -7.93 78.14
N SER A 3 43.34 -7.56 78.45
CA SER A 3 44.23 -7.76 79.64
C SER A 3 45.28 -6.63 79.63
N ALA A 4 45.74 -6.07 80.77
CA ALA A 4 46.94 -6.48 81.54
C ALA A 4 48.20 -6.71 80.66
N THR A 5 49.32 -6.00 80.83
CA THR A 5 50.34 -6.07 81.92
C THR A 5 51.48 -5.06 81.58
N SER A 6 52.46 -4.65 82.41
CA SER A 6 52.94 -5.01 83.77
C SER A 6 53.53 -3.72 84.45
N ALA A 7 53.55 -3.60 85.79
CA ALA A 7 54.76 -3.64 86.66
C ALA A 7 55.82 -2.52 86.43
N LEU A 8 56.49 -1.88 87.39
CA LEU A 8 56.55 -1.88 88.88
C LEU A 8 57.20 -0.49 89.25
N SER A 9 57.12 0.15 90.43
CA SER A 9 56.47 -0.14 91.72
C SER A 9 56.39 1.12 92.64
N ARG A 10 55.64 1.02 93.76
CA ARG A 10 55.98 1.38 95.18
C ARG A 10 57.09 2.45 95.45
N ARG A 11 56.99 3.35 96.44
CA ARG A 11 55.97 3.69 97.48
C ARG A 11 56.52 4.86 98.35
N LEU A 12 55.67 5.42 99.22
CA LEU A 12 55.98 6.26 100.41
C LEU A 12 56.37 7.73 100.10
N ARG A 13 55.70 8.80 100.58
CA ARG A 13 54.80 9.07 101.74
C ARG A 13 55.55 9.24 103.09
N ARG A 14 55.99 10.48 103.43
CA ARG A 14 55.60 11.26 104.64
C ARG A 14 56.52 12.45 105.00
N ARG A 15 55.87 13.58 105.35
CA ARG A 15 56.13 14.50 106.48
C ARG A 15 57.59 14.93 106.83
N ARG A 16 57.87 16.24 106.70
CA ARG A 16 58.09 17.26 107.78
C ARG A 16 58.66 18.54 107.13
N HIS A 17 57.96 19.66 107.24
CA HIS A 17 58.21 20.78 108.17
C HIS A 17 59.44 21.65 107.84
N ARG A 18 59.17 22.95 107.65
CA ARG A 18 60.06 24.13 107.74
C ARG A 18 61.57 23.91 107.55
N ASP A 19 62.10 24.55 106.52
CA ASP A 19 62.98 25.70 106.77
C ASP A 19 62.79 26.78 105.70
N GLN A 20 62.76 28.04 106.13
CA GLN A 20 62.71 29.20 105.22
C GLN A 20 64.11 29.49 104.70
N ARG A 21 64.35 29.29 103.41
CA ARG A 21 65.42 29.96 102.66
C ARG A 21 64.83 30.46 101.36
N GLY A 22 65.08 31.73 101.04
CA GLY A 22 64.38 32.43 99.97
C GLY A 22 64.63 31.82 98.59
N ILE A 23 63.67 32.00 97.69
CA ILE A 23 63.82 31.71 96.25
C ILE A 23 65.11 32.38 95.79
N THR A 24 66.02 31.59 95.25
CA THR A 24 67.32 32.12 94.84
C THR A 24 67.15 33.00 93.61
N LEU A 25 68.03 34.00 93.42
CA LEU A 25 68.01 34.87 92.24
C LEU A 25 68.02 34.06 90.92
N LEU A 26 68.60 32.86 90.95
CA LEU A 26 68.66 31.95 89.81
C LEU A 26 67.27 31.39 89.44
N GLU A 27 66.42 31.04 90.42
CA GLU A 27 65.06 30.54 90.15
C GLU A 27 64.16 31.64 89.59
N THR A 28 64.26 32.88 90.08
CA THR A 28 63.49 34.00 89.51
C THR A 28 63.96 34.34 88.10
N ILE A 29 65.27 34.31 87.82
CA ILE A 29 65.81 34.49 86.47
C ILE A 29 65.33 33.36 85.53
N ILE A 30 65.41 32.09 85.94
CA ILE A 30 64.94 30.96 85.12
C ILE A 30 63.43 31.08 84.85
N ALA A 31 62.62 31.46 85.84
CA ALA A 31 61.20 31.69 85.65
C ALA A 31 60.91 32.86 84.69
N MET A 32 61.65 33.97 84.76
CA MET A 32 61.55 35.08 83.81
C MET A 32 61.98 34.70 82.38
N VAL A 33 63.06 33.93 82.25
CA VAL A 33 63.53 33.45 80.94
C VAL A 33 62.49 32.50 80.33
N ILE A 34 61.99 31.51 81.07
CA ILE A 34 60.97 30.59 80.55
C ILE A 34 59.68 31.33 80.17
N THR A 35 59.17 32.22 81.03
CA THR A 35 57.97 33.00 80.71
C THR A 35 58.17 33.92 79.52
N SER A 36 59.29 34.65 79.42
CA SER A 36 59.58 35.50 78.26
C SER A 36 59.72 34.70 76.95
N THR A 37 60.40 33.55 76.97
CA THR A 37 60.55 32.70 75.77
C THR A 37 59.26 32.04 75.29
N ILE A 38 58.23 31.93 76.13
CA ILE A 38 56.93 31.32 75.76
C ILE A 38 55.88 32.40 75.44
N LEU A 39 55.83 33.51 76.19
CA LEU A 39 54.85 34.59 75.99
C LEU A 39 55.14 35.46 74.77
N LEU A 40 56.41 35.76 74.47
CA LEU A 40 56.74 36.63 73.32
C LEU A 40 56.36 36.00 71.97
N PRO A 41 56.68 34.71 71.68
CA PRO A 41 56.24 34.09 70.42
C PRO A 41 54.73 33.87 70.33
N SER A 42 54.06 33.55 71.45
CA SER A 42 52.61 33.31 71.45
C SER A 42 51.80 34.60 71.26
N MET A 43 52.22 35.73 71.85
CA MET A 43 51.63 37.05 71.55
C MET A 43 51.77 37.40 70.07
N GLY A 44 52.96 37.19 69.48
CA GLY A 44 53.19 37.41 68.04
C GLY A 44 52.29 36.56 67.14
N PHE A 45 52.11 35.28 67.48
CA PHE A 45 51.19 34.38 66.78
C PHE A 45 49.72 34.81 66.89
N ILE A 46 49.28 35.30 68.05
CA ILE A 46 47.91 35.81 68.24
C ILE A 46 47.68 37.07 67.39
N SER A 47 48.65 38.00 67.35
CA SER A 47 48.56 39.20 66.51
C SER A 47 48.52 38.88 65.01
N LEU A 48 49.34 37.93 64.52
CA LEU A 48 49.27 37.46 63.13
C LEU A 48 47.93 36.77 62.84
N ALA A 49 47.50 35.84 63.70
CA ALA A 49 46.26 35.10 63.49
C ALA A 49 45.02 36.01 63.50
N MET A 50 45.00 37.07 64.33
CA MET A 50 43.90 38.05 64.31
C MET A 50 43.94 38.96 63.08
N THR A 51 45.12 39.37 62.59
CA THR A 51 45.20 40.14 61.33
C THR A 51 44.75 39.30 60.14
N GLU A 52 45.21 38.06 60.02
CA GLU A 52 44.75 37.14 58.96
C GLU A 52 43.24 36.85 59.07
N GLN A 53 42.69 36.70 60.28
CA GLN A 53 41.23 36.54 60.45
C GLN A 53 40.41 37.77 60.02
N VAL A 54 40.92 38.98 60.22
CA VAL A 54 40.25 40.20 59.75
C VAL A 54 40.25 40.24 58.22
N THR A 55 41.40 40.00 57.58
CA THR A 55 41.53 39.95 56.11
C THR A 55 40.71 38.81 55.49
N ALA A 56 40.62 37.65 56.15
CA ALA A 56 39.77 36.55 55.70
C ALA A 56 38.27 36.87 55.79
N ARG A 57 37.84 37.59 56.83
CA ARG A 57 36.44 38.04 56.97
C ARG A 57 36.04 39.05 55.91
N THR A 58 36.86 40.07 55.65
CA THR A 58 36.58 41.05 54.58
C THR A 58 36.52 40.36 53.23
N LEU A 59 37.48 39.48 52.91
CA LEU A 59 37.50 38.72 51.66
C LEU A 59 36.24 37.84 51.48
N THR A 60 35.80 37.17 52.55
CA THR A 60 34.57 36.34 52.53
C THR A 60 33.32 37.19 52.27
N GLN A 61 33.21 38.34 52.92
CA GLN A 61 32.09 39.27 52.76
C GLN A 61 32.07 39.91 51.36
N GLU A 62 33.22 40.27 50.81
CA GLU A 62 33.36 40.74 49.43
C GLU A 62 32.91 39.67 48.42
N THR A 63 33.38 38.42 48.54
CA THR A 63 32.96 37.34 47.63
C THR A 63 31.45 37.06 47.69
N SER A 64 30.82 37.19 48.87
CA SER A 64 29.36 37.04 49.00
C SER A 64 28.59 38.16 48.28
N ASN A 65 29.07 39.41 48.40
CA ASN A 65 28.45 40.58 47.78
C ASN A 65 28.55 40.51 46.24
N ILE A 66 29.70 40.12 45.71
CA ILE A 66 29.93 39.93 44.27
C ILE A 66 29.00 38.85 43.70
N ALA A 67 28.88 37.70 44.38
CA ALA A 67 28.01 36.62 43.95
C ALA A 67 26.52 37.04 43.90
N ALA A 68 26.06 37.86 44.85
CA ALA A 68 24.70 38.39 44.85
C ALA A 68 24.45 39.35 43.67
N ALA A 69 25.42 40.23 43.38
CA ALA A 69 25.36 41.17 42.28
C ALA A 69 25.36 40.48 40.89
N ASP A 70 26.24 39.49 40.69
CA ASP A 70 26.31 38.73 39.43
C ASP A 70 25.02 37.94 39.16
N VAL A 71 24.44 37.29 40.18
CA VAL A 71 23.17 36.56 40.04
C VAL A 71 22.00 37.49 39.73
N ALA A 72 21.94 38.66 40.37
CA ALA A 72 20.90 39.66 40.10
C ALA A 72 21.02 40.21 38.67
N LEU A 73 22.24 40.61 38.26
CA LEU A 73 22.50 41.15 36.93
C LEU A 73 22.19 40.12 35.83
N LEU A 74 22.67 38.88 35.97
CA LEU A 74 22.42 37.82 35.00
C LEU A 74 20.92 37.53 34.85
N ARG A 75 20.19 37.49 35.96
CA ARG A 75 18.72 37.32 35.97
C ARG A 75 18.03 38.45 35.23
N ASP A 76 18.36 39.71 35.51
CA ASP A 76 17.66 40.85 34.91
C ASP A 76 17.98 40.99 33.43
N VAL A 77 19.26 40.84 33.05
CA VAL A 77 19.70 40.88 31.64
C VAL A 77 19.00 39.80 30.83
N THR A 78 18.91 38.57 31.35
CA THR A 78 18.20 37.45 30.70
C THR A 78 16.69 37.69 30.54
N ASN A 79 16.07 38.41 31.49
CA ASN A 79 14.64 38.74 31.46
C ASN A 79 14.32 40.09 30.79
N SER A 80 15.33 40.80 30.29
CA SER A 80 15.16 42.13 29.70
C SER A 80 14.74 42.10 28.23
N LYS A 81 13.81 42.98 27.87
CA LYS A 81 13.43 43.32 26.49
C LYS A 81 14.38 44.35 25.86
N ALA A 82 14.98 45.20 26.69
CA ALA A 82 15.92 46.26 26.29
C ALA A 82 16.89 46.61 27.44
N ALA A 83 18.08 47.10 27.09
CA ALA A 83 19.13 47.51 28.02
C ALA A 83 19.87 48.75 27.49
N VAL A 84 20.28 49.65 28.38
CA VAL A 84 21.10 50.84 28.06
C VAL A 84 22.13 51.11 29.15
N GLY A 85 23.41 51.19 28.75
CA GLY A 85 24.54 51.56 29.61
C GLY A 85 24.87 53.06 29.50
N SER A 86 25.57 53.56 30.51
CA SER A 86 25.93 54.98 30.69
C SER A 86 27.17 55.43 29.93
N LEU A 87 28.11 54.53 29.63
CA LEU A 87 29.38 54.92 28.99
C LEU A 87 29.15 55.54 27.60
N GLY A 88 29.65 56.77 27.40
CA GLY A 88 29.48 57.54 26.17
C GLY A 88 28.21 58.41 26.11
N ARG A 89 27.47 58.54 27.21
CA ARG A 89 26.31 59.44 27.35
C ARG A 89 26.60 60.56 28.37
N ALA A 90 25.80 61.62 28.34
CA ALA A 90 25.90 62.69 29.32
C ALA A 90 25.24 62.27 30.66
N PRO A 91 25.71 62.78 31.82
CA PRO A 91 25.05 62.55 33.10
C PRO A 91 23.58 63.01 33.06
N GLY A 92 22.65 62.08 33.31
CA GLY A 92 21.20 62.33 33.29
C GLY A 92 20.46 61.81 32.04
N ASP A 93 21.16 61.35 31.00
CA ASP A 93 20.53 60.79 29.78
C ASP A 93 19.70 59.51 30.04
N ILE A 94 19.99 58.80 31.14
CA ILE A 94 19.26 57.60 31.56
C ILE A 94 18.41 57.95 32.79
N ARG A 95 17.08 57.87 32.67
CA ARG A 95 16.14 58.18 33.75
C ARG A 95 16.16 57.13 34.85
N ASP A 96 16.55 57.55 36.05
CA ASP A 96 16.47 56.78 37.29
C ASP A 96 15.03 56.43 37.72
N CYS A 97 14.88 55.51 38.67
CA CYS A 97 13.68 55.33 39.48
C CYS A 97 13.66 56.38 40.61
N SER A 98 12.50 57.03 40.84
CA SER A 98 12.35 58.06 41.87
C SER A 98 12.20 57.48 43.28
N GLY A 99 13.07 57.91 44.20
CA GLY A 99 12.94 57.65 45.65
C GLY A 99 13.60 56.36 46.14
N GLY A 100 13.84 56.31 47.46
CA GLY A 100 14.56 55.23 48.13
C GLY A 100 16.10 55.40 48.12
N PRO A 101 16.84 54.49 48.79
CA PRO A 101 18.30 54.54 48.82
C PRO A 101 18.94 54.49 47.42
N GLY A 102 19.98 55.31 47.22
CA GLY A 102 20.67 55.49 45.95
C GLY A 102 19.93 56.27 44.87
N ALA A 103 18.72 56.80 45.13
CA ALA A 103 17.99 57.61 44.15
C ALA A 103 18.70 58.95 43.91
N GLY A 104 18.85 59.35 42.65
CA GLY A 104 19.67 60.50 42.27
C GLY A 104 21.17 60.23 42.23
N GLY A 105 21.60 58.98 42.48
CA GLY A 105 22.93 58.50 42.11
C GLY A 105 23.09 58.41 40.59
N GLU A 106 24.33 58.23 40.13
CA GLU A 106 24.61 58.10 38.69
C GLU A 106 24.10 56.76 38.18
N VAL A 107 23.19 56.77 37.21
CA VAL A 107 22.65 55.53 36.62
C VAL A 107 23.70 54.88 35.73
N ALA A 108 24.19 53.71 36.13
CA ALA A 108 25.20 52.94 35.41
C ALA A 108 24.59 52.13 34.24
N LEU A 109 23.44 51.49 34.51
CA LEU A 109 22.71 50.60 33.59
C LEU A 109 21.22 50.67 33.89
N ALA A 110 20.38 50.75 32.85
CA ALA A 110 18.94 50.57 32.95
C ALA A 110 18.46 49.46 32.00
N LEU A 111 17.52 48.65 32.46
CA LEU A 111 16.92 47.51 31.76
C LEU A 111 15.40 47.65 31.76
N ILE A 112 14.71 47.18 30.72
CA ILE A 112 13.24 47.02 30.74
C ILE A 112 12.94 45.52 30.78
N ASP A 113 12.20 45.05 31.79
CA ASP A 113 11.88 43.64 31.97
C ASP A 113 10.74 43.14 31.05
N SER A 114 10.45 41.85 31.12
CA SER A 114 9.38 41.21 30.34
C SER A 114 7.97 41.74 30.67
N LYS A 115 7.78 42.38 31.82
CA LYS A 115 6.53 42.98 32.32
C LYS A 115 6.45 44.50 32.13
N ASN A 116 7.40 45.10 31.41
CA ASN A 116 7.54 46.55 31.19
C ASN A 116 7.84 47.38 32.46
N TYR A 117 8.47 46.77 33.46
CA TYR A 117 9.12 47.49 34.56
C TYR A 117 10.55 47.87 34.16
N ARG A 118 11.01 49.04 34.60
CA ARG A 118 12.40 49.46 34.51
C ARG A 118 13.16 48.94 35.72
N VAL A 119 14.27 48.24 35.47
CA VAL A 119 15.27 47.89 36.48
C VAL A 119 16.45 48.85 36.32
N VAL A 120 16.87 49.51 37.40
CA VAL A 120 17.94 50.51 37.37
C VAL A 120 19.06 50.10 38.31
N TYR A 121 20.29 50.14 37.80
CA TYR A 121 21.53 50.01 38.56
C TYR A 121 22.16 51.40 38.66
N SER A 122 22.33 51.90 39.88
CA SER A 122 22.83 53.26 40.16
C SER A 122 24.00 53.25 41.15
N LEU A 123 24.86 54.26 41.05
CA LEU A 123 26.09 54.40 41.79
C LEU A 123 26.07 55.67 42.66
N GLU A 124 25.91 55.47 43.97
CA GLU A 124 25.88 56.53 44.98
C GLU A 124 27.28 56.72 45.61
N PRO A 125 27.83 57.96 45.67
CA PRO A 125 29.10 58.22 46.36
C PRO A 125 28.99 58.07 47.88
N VAL A 126 30.01 57.50 48.51
CA VAL A 126 30.05 57.33 49.98
C VAL A 126 30.66 58.59 50.62
N GLY A 127 29.79 59.56 50.92
CA GLY A 127 30.16 60.80 51.59
C GLY A 127 30.83 61.85 50.69
N ALA A 128 31.37 62.90 51.30
CA ALA A 128 31.81 64.11 50.59
C ALA A 128 33.14 63.99 49.81
N ASN A 129 33.80 62.82 49.82
CA ASN A 129 35.07 62.61 49.14
C ASN A 129 34.91 61.61 47.98
N PRO A 130 34.90 62.07 46.70
CA PRO A 130 34.61 61.20 45.54
C PRO A 130 35.71 60.18 45.22
N ARG A 131 36.77 60.10 46.03
CA ARG A 131 37.81 59.05 45.97
C ARG A 131 37.59 57.90 46.95
N LEU A 132 36.58 57.98 47.82
CA LEU A 132 36.09 56.86 48.62
C LEU A 132 35.01 56.11 47.82
N GLY A 133 34.78 54.83 48.15
CA GLY A 133 34.03 53.91 47.28
C GLY A 133 32.61 54.34 46.91
N ARG A 134 32.02 53.67 45.91
CA ARG A 134 30.64 53.89 45.46
C ARG A 134 29.76 52.69 45.81
N THR A 135 28.55 52.96 46.31
CA THR A 135 27.54 51.93 46.58
C THR A 135 26.71 51.67 45.32
N LEU A 136 26.62 50.42 44.91
CA LEU A 136 25.79 49.93 43.83
C LEU A 136 24.41 49.54 44.37
N TRP A 137 23.39 50.25 43.89
CA TRP A 137 21.99 49.99 44.21
C TRP A 137 21.26 49.45 42.99
N ARG A 138 20.51 48.35 43.18
CA ARG A 138 19.54 47.82 42.23
C ARG A 138 18.12 48.22 42.64
N ARG A 139 17.37 48.87 41.75
CA ARG A 139 15.97 49.31 41.95
C ARG A 139 15.06 48.81 40.81
N VAL A 140 13.75 48.71 41.07
CA VAL A 140 12.73 48.37 40.08
C VAL A 140 11.56 49.35 40.20
N CYS A 141 11.10 49.92 39.08
CA CYS A 141 9.95 50.85 39.01
C CYS A 141 9.18 50.71 37.68
N PRO A 142 7.93 51.19 37.56
CA PRO A 142 7.20 51.19 36.30
C PRO A 142 7.90 52.03 35.22
N ASN A 143 7.91 51.60 33.95
CA ASN A 143 8.69 52.28 32.91
C ASN A 143 8.11 53.64 32.44
N GLN A 144 6.86 53.98 32.76
CA GLN A 144 6.20 55.21 32.26
C GLN A 144 5.40 55.99 33.32
N SER A 145 5.62 55.80 34.62
CA SER A 145 4.99 56.66 35.63
C SER A 145 5.58 58.08 35.59
N GLY A 146 4.74 59.06 35.21
CA GLY A 146 5.04 60.50 35.32
C GLY A 146 4.77 61.08 36.71
N ALA A 147 4.34 60.25 37.66
CA ALA A 147 4.05 60.59 39.04
C ALA A 147 4.76 59.61 39.99
N SER A 148 5.02 60.06 41.21
CA SER A 148 5.71 59.32 42.27
C SER A 148 4.86 58.16 42.82
N ASP A 149 4.87 57.02 42.14
CA ASP A 149 4.29 55.78 42.66
C ASP A 149 5.08 54.54 42.19
N ALA A 150 5.79 53.94 43.14
CA ALA A 150 5.91 52.49 43.31
C ALA A 150 6.63 52.22 44.64
N THR A 151 5.96 51.53 45.56
CA THR A 151 6.61 50.95 46.75
C THR A 151 7.73 50.01 46.32
N LEU A 152 8.90 50.19 46.93
CA LEU A 152 10.13 49.51 46.55
C LEU A 152 9.99 47.98 46.69
N ALA A 153 10.13 47.27 45.57
CA ALA A 153 10.43 45.84 45.59
C ALA A 153 11.91 45.64 45.96
N ASP A 154 12.21 45.80 47.25
CA ASP A 154 13.46 45.49 47.95
C ASP A 154 14.73 46.17 47.37
N PRO A 155 15.10 47.38 47.87
CA PRO A 155 16.33 48.07 47.46
C PRO A 155 17.54 47.33 48.02
N THR A 156 18.03 46.37 47.25
CA THR A 156 19.14 45.50 47.63
C THR A 156 20.46 46.26 47.47
N GLN A 157 21.11 46.53 48.60
CA GLN A 157 22.49 47.02 48.63
C GLN A 157 23.41 45.87 48.18
N LEU A 158 24.05 46.02 47.01
CA LEU A 158 24.87 44.95 46.43
C LEU A 158 26.34 44.98 46.89
N ASN A 159 26.78 46.06 47.55
CA ASN A 159 28.10 46.16 48.18
C ASN A 159 28.10 47.07 49.42
N SER A 160 28.95 46.75 50.40
CA SER A 160 29.25 47.66 51.52
C SER A 160 30.17 48.79 51.07
N PRO A 161 30.03 50.02 51.60
CA PRO A 161 31.06 51.05 51.48
C PRO A 161 32.38 50.57 52.11
N ASP A 162 33.49 50.81 51.42
CA ASP A 162 34.83 50.58 51.96
C ASP A 162 35.82 51.69 51.54
N ALA A 163 36.83 51.93 52.37
CA ALA A 163 37.74 53.07 52.23
C ALA A 163 38.90 52.86 51.22
N THR A 164 38.89 51.72 50.51
CA THR A 164 39.88 51.33 49.49
C THR A 164 39.16 50.76 48.26
N PRO A 165 39.78 50.71 47.07
CA PRO A 165 39.15 50.12 45.88
C PRO A 165 39.02 48.60 46.01
N THR A 166 37.87 48.14 46.50
CA THR A 166 37.49 46.73 46.66
C THR A 166 37.01 46.12 45.33
N GLU A 167 36.90 44.79 45.24
CA GLU A 167 36.33 44.15 44.04
C GLU A 167 34.85 44.55 43.80
N GLY A 168 34.11 44.96 44.84
CA GLY A 168 32.77 45.54 44.69
C GLY A 168 32.76 46.89 43.95
N PHE A 169 33.76 47.75 44.21
CA PHE A 169 33.97 48.98 43.45
C PHE A 169 34.31 48.69 41.98
N ARG A 170 35.18 47.71 41.71
CA ARG A 170 35.49 47.26 40.34
C ARG A 170 34.29 46.65 39.62
N LEU A 171 33.41 45.93 40.32
CA LEU A 171 32.18 45.39 39.73
C LEU A 171 31.21 46.52 39.32
N ALA A 172 31.09 47.55 40.17
CA ALA A 172 30.35 48.77 39.84
C ALA A 172 30.89 49.48 38.59
N GLU A 173 32.22 49.64 38.46
CA GLU A 173 32.84 50.18 37.25
C GLU A 173 32.63 49.29 36.02
N ARG A 174 32.73 47.95 36.16
CA ARG A 174 32.46 47.00 35.06
C ARG A 174 31.02 47.13 34.55
N ILE A 175 30.03 47.26 35.44
CA ILE A 175 28.61 47.47 35.08
C ILE A 175 28.39 48.86 34.46
N GLY A 176 29.05 49.91 34.96
CA GLY A 176 29.04 51.24 34.32
C GLY A 176 29.65 51.23 32.91
N SER A 177 30.68 50.40 32.69
CA SER A 177 31.32 50.19 31.39
C SER A 177 30.55 49.27 30.43
N ALA A 178 29.31 48.87 30.77
CA ALA A 178 28.51 47.99 29.95
C ALA A 178 28.19 48.62 28.58
N PHE A 179 28.99 48.28 27.57
CA PHE A 179 28.69 48.60 26.19
C PHE A 179 27.52 47.73 25.72
N GLY A 180 26.38 48.39 25.49
CA GLY A 180 25.22 47.86 24.77
C GLY A 180 24.78 48.87 23.73
N SER A 181 25.12 48.62 22.46
CA SER A 181 24.75 49.49 21.34
C SER A 181 24.00 48.70 20.27
N CYS A 182 22.73 49.04 20.08
CA CYS A 182 22.15 49.00 18.74
C CYS A 182 22.94 49.98 17.86
N PRO A 183 23.19 49.67 16.58
CA PRO A 183 23.82 50.62 15.66
C PRO A 183 23.07 51.95 15.60
N ALA A 184 23.76 53.01 15.18
CA ALA A 184 23.07 54.22 14.79
C ALA A 184 22.19 53.94 13.56
N ASP A 185 21.04 54.59 13.48
CA ASP A 185 20.13 54.46 12.33
C ASP A 185 20.84 54.92 11.05
N ALA A 186 21.22 53.96 10.20
CA ALA A 186 21.95 54.21 8.95
C ALA A 186 21.12 55.01 7.92
N LEU A 187 19.81 55.15 8.13
CA LEU A 187 18.90 55.91 7.27
C LEU A 187 18.48 57.26 7.88
N GLY A 188 18.84 57.53 9.15
CA GLY A 188 18.57 58.81 9.82
C GLY A 188 17.08 59.16 10.01
N LEU A 189 16.20 58.16 9.99
CA LEU A 189 14.74 58.32 10.10
C LEU A 189 14.27 58.41 11.57
N ASN A 190 15.09 57.96 12.52
CA ASN A 190 14.82 58.04 13.96
C ASN A 190 15.46 59.30 14.59
N PRO A 191 14.69 60.23 15.20
CA PRO A 191 15.23 61.43 15.86
C PRO A 191 16.08 61.15 17.12
N THR A 192 16.11 59.91 17.63
CA THR A 192 17.02 59.48 18.70
C THR A 192 18.29 58.79 18.19
N GLY A 193 18.43 58.64 16.86
CA GLY A 193 19.63 58.15 16.20
C GLY A 193 19.91 56.65 16.31
N GLN A 194 18.98 55.82 16.80
CA GLN A 194 19.19 54.37 16.97
C GLN A 194 18.41 53.53 15.95
N ASP A 195 19.03 52.46 15.45
CA ASP A 195 18.41 51.47 14.54
C ASP A 195 17.16 50.82 15.16
N VAL A 196 16.02 51.00 14.50
CA VAL A 196 14.69 50.52 14.92
C VAL A 196 14.49 49.01 14.75
N ASP A 197 15.30 48.36 13.91
CA ASP A 197 15.24 46.93 13.61
C ASP A 197 16.22 46.09 14.46
N CYS A 198 16.97 46.72 15.37
CA CYS A 198 17.99 46.11 16.21
C CYS A 198 17.51 44.83 16.94
N ARG A 199 18.11 43.68 16.59
CA ARG A 199 17.68 42.33 17.04
C ARG A 199 18.51 41.75 18.19
N GLN A 200 19.68 42.32 18.47
CA GLN A 200 20.59 41.87 19.53
C GLN A 200 21.12 43.06 20.32
N VAL A 201 20.99 42.98 21.65
CA VAL A 201 21.66 43.91 22.58
C VAL A 201 22.75 43.12 23.30
N LYS A 202 23.98 43.21 22.80
CA LYS A 202 25.14 42.56 23.39
C LYS A 202 25.63 43.39 24.58
N LEU A 203 25.57 42.86 25.80
CA LEU A 203 26.08 43.52 27.00
C LEU A 203 27.53 43.07 27.26
N SER A 204 28.50 43.84 26.75
CA SER A 204 29.92 43.52 26.98
C SER A 204 30.43 44.25 28.22
N LEU A 205 30.74 43.51 29.29
CA LEU A 205 31.40 44.08 30.48
C LEU A 205 32.91 44.09 30.23
N THR A 206 33.45 45.25 29.91
CA THR A 206 34.90 45.42 29.79
C THR A 206 35.54 45.53 31.17
N SER A 207 36.55 44.69 31.44
CA SER A 207 37.38 44.87 32.63
C SER A 207 38.30 46.07 32.43
N ILE A 208 37.89 47.25 32.91
CA ILE A 208 38.80 48.38 33.04
C ILE A 208 39.71 48.09 34.23
N ASP A 209 40.88 47.51 33.99
CA ASP A 209 41.97 47.56 34.96
C ASP A 209 43.32 47.62 34.24
N THR A 210 44.01 48.76 34.38
CA THR A 210 45.42 48.94 34.03
C THR A 210 46.21 49.30 35.30
N GLY A 211 45.96 48.55 36.37
CA GLY A 211 46.46 48.80 37.73
C GLY A 211 47.54 47.84 38.23
N ARG A 212 48.80 48.23 38.05
CA ARG A 212 50.00 47.82 38.82
C ARG A 212 50.47 46.34 38.81
N SER A 213 49.64 45.37 38.44
CA SER A 213 50.08 44.01 38.11
C SER A 213 49.66 43.70 36.68
N ASN A 214 50.64 43.39 35.81
CA ASN A 214 50.51 43.45 34.36
C ASN A 214 49.78 42.22 33.76
N VAL A 215 48.63 41.85 34.35
CA VAL A 215 47.87 40.63 34.10
C VAL A 215 46.50 40.98 33.50
N THR A 216 46.43 41.02 32.17
CA THR A 216 45.17 41.24 31.45
C THR A 216 44.24 40.04 31.66
N ARG A 217 43.15 40.21 32.41
CA ARG A 217 42.07 39.21 32.48
C ARG A 217 41.12 39.39 31.29
N PRO A 218 40.60 38.31 30.67
CA PRO A 218 39.65 38.42 29.58
C PRO A 218 38.33 39.06 30.05
N PRO A 219 37.65 39.87 29.21
CA PRO A 219 36.38 40.50 29.57
C PRO A 219 35.27 39.47 29.75
N VAL A 220 34.36 39.72 30.70
CA VAL A 220 33.17 38.89 30.90
C VAL A 220 32.08 39.38 29.94
N VAL A 221 31.80 38.59 28.90
CA VAL A 221 30.79 38.94 27.89
C VAL A 221 29.47 38.26 28.22
N LEU A 222 28.46 39.03 28.60
CA LEU A 222 27.09 38.53 28.82
C LEU A 222 26.26 38.77 27.55
N GLN A 223 25.89 37.70 26.85
CA GLN A 223 25.12 37.80 25.60
C GLN A 223 23.64 37.56 25.85
N ALA A 224 22.80 38.53 25.47
CA ALA A 224 21.35 38.42 25.47
C ALA A 224 20.79 38.68 24.06
N THR A 225 19.72 37.99 23.69
CA THR A 225 19.03 38.15 22.39
C THR A 225 17.55 38.43 22.63
N ARG A 226 17.00 39.41 21.90
CA ARG A 226 15.63 39.91 22.09
C ARG A 226 14.59 38.90 21.59
N ARG A 227 13.42 38.80 22.26
CA ARG A 227 12.22 38.15 21.69
C ARG A 227 11.49 39.08 20.70
N THR A 228 11.05 38.50 19.59
CA THR A 228 10.74 39.19 18.32
C THR A 228 9.40 39.91 18.24
N ASP A 229 8.72 40.15 19.36
CA ASP A 229 7.28 40.47 19.40
C ASP A 229 6.92 41.81 20.09
N SER A 230 7.81 42.40 20.89
CA SER A 230 7.39 43.27 22.00
C SER A 230 7.84 44.75 21.94
N TYR A 231 8.15 45.28 20.76
CA TYR A 231 8.25 46.73 20.56
C TYR A 231 7.86 47.11 19.13
N ALA A 232 6.81 47.92 19.02
CA ALA A 232 6.39 48.61 17.81
C ALA A 232 6.07 50.05 18.18
N VAL A 233 6.40 51.01 17.31
CA VAL A 233 6.14 52.44 17.55
C VAL A 233 4.64 52.70 17.77
N PRO A 234 4.23 53.76 18.51
CA PRO A 234 2.82 54.03 18.79
C PRO A 234 1.95 54.19 17.53
N SER A 235 2.54 54.67 16.43
CA SER A 235 1.88 54.82 15.11
C SER A 235 1.85 53.54 14.27
N ALA A 236 2.33 52.39 14.78
CA ALA A 236 2.37 51.16 14.00
C ALA A 236 0.96 50.62 13.71
N PRO A 237 0.63 50.29 12.44
CA PRO A 237 -0.67 49.77 12.07
C PRO A 237 -0.86 48.30 12.53
N PRO A 238 -2.13 47.90 12.80
CA PRO A 238 -2.46 46.52 13.10
C PRO A 238 -2.24 45.60 11.89
N ILE A 239 -2.25 44.28 12.11
CA ILE A 239 -2.13 43.26 11.07
C ILE A 239 -3.50 42.58 10.92
N PRO A 240 -4.33 42.98 9.93
CA PRO A 240 -5.63 42.38 9.69
C PRO A 240 -5.48 41.00 9.03
N ARG A 241 -6.26 40.02 9.48
CA ARG A 241 -6.37 38.67 8.90
C ARG A 241 -7.74 38.10 9.19
N PHE A 242 -8.30 37.36 8.24
CA PHE A 242 -9.49 36.56 8.46
C PHE A 242 -9.44 35.21 7.75
N THR A 243 -10.36 34.33 8.17
CA THR A 243 -10.75 33.10 7.49
C THR A 243 -12.26 33.09 7.28
N TYR A 244 -12.76 32.25 6.38
CA TYR A 244 -14.20 32.08 6.15
C TYR A 244 -14.56 30.59 6.00
N THR A 245 -15.81 30.26 6.33
CA THR A 245 -16.35 28.89 6.20
C THR A 245 -17.83 28.93 5.76
N PRO A 246 -18.28 28.07 4.82
CA PRO A 246 -17.53 27.01 4.14
C PRO A 246 -16.51 27.53 3.12
N LEU A 247 -15.54 26.69 2.72
CA LEU A 247 -14.54 27.04 1.69
C LEU A 247 -15.12 27.06 0.27
N PHE A 248 -16.06 26.15 -0.02
CA PHE A 248 -16.80 26.09 -1.28
C PHE A 248 -18.18 26.69 -1.05
N VAL A 249 -18.29 28.00 -1.28
CA VAL A 249 -19.49 28.79 -1.07
C VAL A 249 -20.40 28.69 -2.30
N GLU A 250 -21.71 28.71 -2.07
CA GLU A 250 -22.73 28.91 -3.10
C GLU A 250 -23.88 29.81 -2.62
N ASP A 251 -24.80 30.10 -3.54
CA ASP A 251 -26.09 30.72 -3.27
C ASP A 251 -26.88 30.01 -2.15
N GLY A 252 -27.35 30.76 -1.17
CA GLY A 252 -28.10 30.25 -0.01
C GLY A 252 -27.22 29.81 1.16
N ASP A 253 -25.91 29.64 0.99
CA ASP A 253 -25.00 29.33 2.11
C ASP A 253 -24.95 30.49 3.12
N ALA A 254 -24.91 30.14 4.40
CA ALA A 254 -24.55 31.06 5.48
C ALA A 254 -23.04 31.01 5.68
N VAL A 255 -22.32 32.04 5.22
CA VAL A 255 -20.85 32.10 5.31
C VAL A 255 -20.45 32.85 6.57
N ALA A 256 -19.75 32.15 7.47
CA ALA A 256 -19.15 32.75 8.65
C ALA A 256 -17.74 33.27 8.31
N PHE A 257 -17.44 34.48 8.77
CA PHE A 257 -16.15 35.17 8.62
C PHE A 257 -15.56 35.43 10.01
N ASP A 258 -14.32 34.99 10.23
CA ASP A 258 -13.61 35.05 11.51
C ASP A 258 -12.32 35.86 11.34
N ALA A 259 -12.25 37.02 12.00
CA ALA A 259 -11.12 37.94 12.01
C ALA A 259 -10.16 37.77 13.21
N SER A 260 -10.35 36.75 14.06
CA SER A 260 -9.56 36.50 15.29
C SER A 260 -8.06 36.28 15.05
N GLY A 261 -7.67 35.94 13.81
CA GLY A 261 -6.26 35.88 13.39
C GLY A 261 -5.57 37.26 13.25
N SER A 262 -6.33 38.35 13.36
CA SER A 262 -5.83 39.73 13.37
C SER A 262 -5.08 40.03 14.67
N ARG A 263 -4.09 40.93 14.61
CA ARG A 263 -3.30 41.30 15.80
C ARG A 263 -2.73 42.70 15.73
N ASP A 264 -2.78 43.42 16.85
CA ASP A 264 -1.98 44.63 17.05
C ASP A 264 -0.52 44.27 17.38
N ARG A 265 0.43 45.12 16.96
CA ARG A 265 1.87 44.86 17.16
C ARG A 265 2.38 45.18 18.57
N ARG A 266 1.61 45.92 19.37
CA ARG A 266 1.87 46.18 20.80
C ARG A 266 1.05 45.25 21.71
N GLY A 267 0.16 44.44 21.14
CA GLY A 267 -0.77 43.57 21.86
C GLY A 267 -2.01 44.30 22.40
N GLY A 268 -2.33 45.48 21.87
CA GLY A 268 -3.54 46.22 22.22
C GLY A 268 -4.83 45.58 21.70
N PRO A 269 -6.00 45.98 22.22
CA PRO A 269 -7.29 45.55 21.70
C PRO A 269 -7.52 46.06 20.27
N LEU A 270 -8.38 45.35 19.55
CA LEU A 270 -8.74 45.63 18.15
C LEU A 270 -10.25 45.81 17.98
N GLU A 271 -10.62 46.70 17.08
CA GLU A 271 -11.97 46.84 16.55
C GLU A 271 -12.00 46.48 15.06
N TYR A 272 -13.13 45.97 14.58
CA TYR A 272 -13.29 45.42 13.22
C TYR A 272 -14.41 46.15 12.47
N LYS A 273 -14.29 46.19 11.14
CA LYS A 273 -15.27 46.75 10.21
C LYS A 273 -15.16 46.03 8.86
N TRP A 274 -16.26 45.50 8.33
CA TRP A 274 -16.25 44.73 7.08
C TRP A 274 -16.86 45.49 5.90
N SER A 275 -16.44 45.10 4.70
CA SER A 275 -17.10 45.46 3.44
C SER A 275 -17.24 44.21 2.57
N PHE A 276 -18.47 43.95 2.14
CA PHE A 276 -18.88 42.84 1.29
C PHE A 276 -19.51 43.40 0.02
N GLY A 277 -18.88 43.14 -1.12
CA GLY A 277 -19.36 43.54 -2.44
C GLY A 277 -20.64 42.80 -2.85
N ALA A 278 -21.01 42.94 -4.13
CA ALA A 278 -22.06 42.11 -4.69
C ALA A 278 -21.71 40.62 -4.56
N PRO A 279 -22.68 39.72 -4.30
CA PRO A 279 -24.11 39.98 -4.21
C PRO A 279 -24.62 40.41 -2.80
N VAL A 280 -23.78 40.38 -1.76
CA VAL A 280 -24.17 40.68 -0.37
C VAL A 280 -24.44 42.19 -0.17
N ASN A 281 -23.64 43.06 -0.80
CA ASN A 281 -23.80 44.52 -0.81
C ASN A 281 -23.94 45.15 0.59
N HIS A 282 -23.13 44.71 1.55
CA HIS A 282 -23.13 45.19 2.93
C HIS A 282 -21.79 45.87 3.27
N THR A 283 -21.80 46.96 4.02
CA THR A 283 -20.56 47.56 4.56
C THR A 283 -20.86 48.18 5.91
N ASP A 284 -20.09 47.80 6.91
CA ASP A 284 -20.22 48.31 8.27
C ASP A 284 -19.83 49.80 8.31
N THR A 285 -20.70 50.62 8.90
CA THR A 285 -20.50 52.07 8.99
C THR A 285 -19.68 52.51 10.19
N ALA A 286 -19.51 51.62 11.18
CA ALA A 286 -18.79 51.86 12.42
C ALA A 286 -17.87 50.67 12.76
N PHE A 287 -16.83 50.93 13.56
CA PHE A 287 -15.99 49.89 14.12
C PHE A 287 -16.63 49.28 15.37
N SER A 288 -16.44 47.98 15.58
CA SER A 288 -16.82 47.30 16.82
C SER A 288 -15.92 46.09 17.09
N SER A 289 -15.64 45.82 18.36
CA SER A 289 -14.98 44.57 18.78
C SER A 289 -15.87 43.34 18.64
N SER A 290 -17.20 43.51 18.57
CA SER A 290 -18.15 42.40 18.34
C SER A 290 -18.09 41.83 16.93
N LEU A 291 -17.59 42.60 15.96
CA LEU A 291 -17.48 42.22 14.54
C LEU A 291 -16.25 41.34 14.25
N VAL A 292 -15.59 40.81 15.28
CA VAL A 292 -14.53 39.78 15.14
C VAL A 292 -15.04 38.53 14.43
N ASN A 293 -16.33 38.19 14.62
CA ASN A 293 -17.03 37.15 13.89
C ASN A 293 -18.30 37.75 13.28
N THR A 294 -18.57 37.51 12.01
CA THR A 294 -19.83 37.88 11.35
C THR A 294 -20.30 36.76 10.41
N THR A 295 -21.60 36.68 10.15
CA THR A 295 -22.18 35.69 9.23
C THR A 295 -23.07 36.40 8.23
N HIS A 296 -22.86 36.15 6.94
CA HIS A 296 -23.69 36.66 5.86
C HIS A 296 -24.23 35.52 5.01
N ASN A 297 -25.52 35.58 4.69
CA ASN A 297 -26.15 34.63 3.78
C ASN A 297 -25.95 35.10 2.34
N ILE A 298 -25.52 34.19 1.46
CA ILE A 298 -25.46 34.48 0.03
C ILE A 298 -26.89 34.43 -0.55
N PRO A 299 -27.37 35.46 -1.26
CA PRO A 299 -28.70 35.43 -1.86
C PRO A 299 -28.76 34.47 -3.07
N PHE A 300 -29.93 33.92 -3.35
CA PHE A 300 -30.17 33.09 -4.54
C PHE A 300 -30.17 33.93 -5.83
N ARG A 301 -29.44 33.49 -6.86
CA ARG A 301 -29.44 34.09 -8.20
C ARG A 301 -30.62 33.62 -9.05
N ALA A 302 -30.83 34.30 -10.18
CA ALA A 302 -31.78 33.85 -11.20
C ALA A 302 -31.23 32.62 -11.95
N VAL A 303 -32.10 31.64 -12.22
CA VAL A 303 -31.73 30.38 -12.91
C VAL A 303 -31.02 30.67 -14.24
N GLY A 304 -29.90 29.99 -14.49
CA GLY A 304 -29.10 30.13 -15.71
C GLY A 304 -28.11 31.30 -15.73
N THR A 305 -27.92 32.01 -14.60
CA THR A 305 -26.89 33.07 -14.48
C THR A 305 -25.64 32.57 -13.78
N THR A 306 -24.47 33.10 -14.15
CA THR A 306 -23.21 32.92 -13.42
C THR A 306 -23.05 34.05 -12.41
N PRO A 307 -22.87 33.77 -11.10
CA PRO A 307 -22.67 34.81 -10.12
C PRO A 307 -21.29 35.47 -10.28
N ALA A 308 -21.19 36.77 -10.02
CA ALA A 308 -19.91 37.42 -9.77
C ALA A 308 -19.33 36.92 -8.43
N PRO A 309 -17.99 36.86 -8.27
CA PRO A 309 -17.40 36.49 -6.99
C PRO A 309 -17.73 37.53 -5.90
N LEU A 310 -17.86 37.07 -4.65
CA LEU A 310 -18.06 37.95 -3.51
C LEU A 310 -16.72 38.57 -3.10
N THR A 311 -16.52 39.85 -3.39
CA THR A 311 -15.37 40.62 -2.91
C THR A 311 -15.53 40.94 -1.41
N VAL A 312 -14.53 40.60 -0.60
CA VAL A 312 -14.51 40.85 0.86
C VAL A 312 -13.28 41.65 1.26
N VAL A 313 -13.49 42.70 2.05
CA VAL A 313 -12.42 43.51 2.67
C VAL A 313 -12.67 43.62 4.17
N LEU A 314 -11.70 43.19 4.98
CA LEU A 314 -11.66 43.45 6.42
C LEU A 314 -10.83 44.71 6.68
N THR A 315 -11.34 45.62 7.50
CA THR A 315 -10.57 46.73 8.09
C THR A 315 -10.52 46.59 9.61
N VAL A 316 -9.33 46.80 10.17
CA VAL A 316 -9.03 46.65 11.60
C VAL A 316 -8.43 47.94 12.14
N ARG A 317 -8.84 48.35 13.33
CA ARG A 317 -8.34 49.54 14.05
C ARG A 317 -7.75 49.14 15.41
N ASN A 318 -6.64 49.74 15.83
CA ASN A 318 -6.09 49.60 17.18
C ASN A 318 -6.51 50.74 18.12
N SER A 319 -6.16 50.61 19.42
CA SER A 319 -6.47 51.57 20.49
C SER A 319 -6.00 53.01 20.23
N GLU A 320 -5.01 53.20 19.36
CA GLU A 320 -4.44 54.49 18.99
C GLU A 320 -5.08 55.08 17.71
N GLY A 321 -6.15 54.46 17.21
CA GLY A 321 -6.91 54.93 16.04
C GLY A 321 -6.27 54.61 14.68
N VAL A 322 -5.20 53.83 14.64
CA VAL A 322 -4.51 53.46 13.39
C VAL A 322 -5.24 52.29 12.74
N GLU A 323 -5.60 52.46 11.47
CA GLU A 323 -6.33 51.47 10.67
C GLU A 323 -5.41 50.72 9.70
N ALA A 324 -5.77 49.47 9.39
CA ALA A 324 -5.23 48.70 8.27
C ALA A 324 -6.30 47.77 7.69
N SER A 325 -6.30 47.61 6.37
CA SER A 325 -7.22 46.73 5.65
C SER A 325 -6.49 45.53 5.02
N THR A 326 -7.21 44.43 4.83
CA THR A 326 -6.75 43.37 3.92
C THR A 326 -6.82 43.85 2.47
N PRO A 327 -6.03 43.27 1.56
CA PRO A 327 -6.38 43.28 0.14
C PRO A 327 -7.81 42.73 -0.06
N PRO A 328 -8.52 43.13 -1.14
CA PRO A 328 -9.77 42.49 -1.52
C PRO A 328 -9.57 41.00 -1.78
N LEU A 329 -10.44 40.17 -1.22
CA LEU A 329 -10.51 38.74 -1.47
C LEU A 329 -11.79 38.42 -2.24
N ASP A 330 -11.65 37.91 -3.47
CA ASP A 330 -12.77 37.46 -4.29
C ASP A 330 -13.08 35.98 -4.01
N ILE A 331 -14.24 35.71 -3.41
CA ILE A 331 -14.73 34.35 -3.12
C ILE A 331 -15.61 33.87 -4.28
N ASP A 332 -15.20 32.79 -4.95
CA ASP A 332 -15.97 32.17 -6.03
C ASP A 332 -17.24 31.48 -5.48
N LEU A 333 -18.40 32.08 -5.77
CA LEU A 333 -19.73 31.57 -5.40
C LEU A 333 -20.22 30.44 -6.33
N ASN A 334 -19.42 30.09 -7.33
CA ASN A 334 -19.60 28.93 -8.19
C ASN A 334 -18.43 27.94 -8.03
N ALA A 335 -17.79 27.89 -6.85
CA ALA A 335 -16.68 26.97 -6.58
C ALA A 335 -17.14 25.52 -6.32
N LYS A 336 -18.38 25.33 -5.88
CA LYS A 336 -18.98 24.02 -5.60
C LYS A 336 -19.28 23.28 -6.91
N ARG A 337 -19.17 21.95 -6.90
CA ARG A 337 -19.27 21.08 -8.10
C ARG A 337 -20.05 19.81 -7.75
N PRO A 338 -20.76 19.20 -8.70
CA PRO A 338 -21.29 17.85 -8.49
C PRO A 338 -20.12 16.87 -8.31
N THR A 339 -20.42 15.66 -7.86
CA THR A 339 -19.44 14.56 -7.78
C THR A 339 -19.77 13.50 -8.81
N ALA A 340 -18.73 12.87 -9.36
CA ALA A 340 -18.85 11.78 -10.32
C ALA A 340 -17.85 10.68 -9.97
N SER A 341 -18.30 9.43 -10.06
CA SER A 341 -17.45 8.24 -9.94
C SER A 341 -18.02 7.10 -10.78
N LEU A 342 -17.18 6.12 -11.10
CA LEU A 342 -17.51 4.98 -11.96
C LEU A 342 -17.15 3.65 -11.30
N GLN A 343 -17.98 2.64 -11.54
CA GLN A 343 -17.72 1.25 -11.22
C GLN A 343 -17.93 0.36 -12.45
N PRO A 344 -17.18 -0.75 -12.59
CA PRO A 344 -16.10 -1.21 -11.70
C PRO A 344 -14.84 -0.33 -11.79
N SER A 345 -13.95 -0.46 -10.80
CA SER A 345 -12.65 0.22 -10.80
C SER A 345 -11.59 -0.54 -11.65
N PRO A 346 -10.58 0.15 -12.22
CA PRO A 346 -9.50 -0.50 -12.97
C PRO A 346 -8.65 -1.47 -12.14
N PRO A 347 -8.03 -2.50 -12.76
CA PRO A 347 -8.00 -2.78 -14.20
C PRO A 347 -9.27 -3.48 -14.72
N ILE A 348 -9.83 -2.99 -15.84
CA ILE A 348 -11.01 -3.57 -16.48
C ILE A 348 -10.59 -4.23 -17.81
N VAL A 349 -10.97 -5.49 -18.00
CA VAL A 349 -10.82 -6.23 -19.27
C VAL A 349 -12.18 -6.79 -19.66
N THR A 350 -12.57 -6.62 -20.92
CA THR A 350 -13.80 -7.21 -21.48
C THR A 350 -13.51 -7.88 -22.83
N ILE A 351 -14.47 -8.67 -23.31
CA ILE A 351 -14.41 -9.34 -24.61
C ILE A 351 -15.24 -8.56 -25.63
N ARG A 352 -14.67 -8.34 -26.82
CA ARG A 352 -15.33 -7.74 -27.98
C ARG A 352 -16.68 -8.41 -28.27
N ASN A 353 -17.67 -7.60 -28.64
CA ASN A 353 -19.05 -8.02 -28.95
C ASN A 353 -19.80 -8.68 -27.77
N ARG A 354 -19.31 -8.53 -26.52
CA ARG A 354 -20.10 -8.83 -25.33
C ARG A 354 -20.52 -7.54 -24.61
N PRO A 355 -21.75 -7.46 -24.08
CA PRO A 355 -22.18 -6.34 -23.27
C PRO A 355 -21.41 -6.32 -21.94
N PHE A 356 -20.86 -5.16 -21.58
CA PHE A 356 -20.22 -4.91 -20.30
C PHE A 356 -20.98 -3.80 -19.57
N GLN A 357 -21.28 -4.02 -18.29
CA GLN A 357 -22.06 -3.09 -17.47
C GLN A 357 -21.15 -2.15 -16.68
N PHE A 358 -21.48 -0.87 -16.71
CA PHE A 358 -20.89 0.15 -15.85
C PHE A 358 -21.98 0.74 -14.96
N THR A 359 -21.61 1.09 -13.74
CA THR A 359 -22.49 1.78 -12.78
C THR A 359 -21.90 3.15 -12.49
N PRO A 360 -22.61 4.24 -12.81
CA PRO A 360 -22.20 5.56 -12.42
C PRO A 360 -22.56 5.77 -10.94
N ASN A 361 -21.91 6.72 -10.29
CA ASN A 361 -22.40 7.31 -9.05
C ASN A 361 -22.15 8.81 -9.13
N LEU A 362 -23.20 9.51 -9.55
CA LEU A 362 -23.26 10.95 -9.76
C LEU A 362 -24.12 11.56 -8.66
N GLN A 363 -23.68 12.65 -8.04
CA GLN A 363 -24.45 13.37 -7.03
C GLN A 363 -24.29 14.88 -7.22
N THR A 364 -25.39 15.61 -7.23
CA THR A 364 -25.40 17.08 -7.12
C THR A 364 -25.36 17.51 -5.66
N TYR A 365 -25.21 18.81 -5.43
CA TYR A 365 -25.18 19.42 -4.12
C TYR A 365 -26.41 20.32 -3.89
N SER A 366 -26.73 20.57 -2.63
CA SER A 366 -27.61 21.64 -2.11
C SER A 366 -28.65 22.21 -3.10
N ASN A 367 -29.82 21.57 -3.19
CA ASN A 367 -30.95 21.98 -4.04
C ASN A 367 -30.70 22.02 -5.56
N ALA A 368 -29.47 21.88 -6.05
CA ALA A 368 -29.19 21.70 -7.46
C ALA A 368 -29.64 20.31 -7.92
N THR A 369 -30.21 20.23 -9.12
CA THR A 369 -30.66 18.98 -9.75
C THR A 369 -29.80 18.67 -10.97
N ILE A 370 -29.76 17.42 -11.42
CA ILE A 370 -29.08 17.03 -12.65
C ILE A 370 -29.79 17.71 -13.83
N ALA A 371 -29.10 18.59 -14.55
CA ALA A 371 -29.59 19.19 -15.79
C ALA A 371 -29.32 18.25 -16.98
N SER A 372 -28.16 17.59 -16.99
CA SER A 372 -27.86 16.51 -17.92
C SER A 372 -26.82 15.55 -17.35
N ALA A 373 -26.86 14.29 -17.78
CA ALA A 373 -25.83 13.30 -17.49
C ALA A 373 -25.63 12.37 -18.69
N THR A 374 -24.39 12.26 -19.15
CA THR A 374 -24.05 11.60 -20.43
C THR A 374 -22.90 10.62 -20.28
N TRP A 375 -22.98 9.53 -21.03
CA TRP A 375 -21.89 8.60 -21.30
C TRP A 375 -21.20 8.98 -22.60
N ASP A 376 -19.88 8.92 -22.59
CA ASP A 376 -19.01 8.78 -23.76
C ASP A 376 -18.27 7.45 -23.59
N TRP A 377 -18.49 6.51 -24.51
CA TRP A 377 -17.93 5.17 -24.41
C TRP A 377 -16.47 5.10 -24.92
N GLY A 378 -15.94 6.18 -25.50
CA GLY A 378 -14.57 6.22 -26.04
C GLY A 378 -14.40 5.45 -27.37
N ASP A 379 -15.49 5.03 -27.99
CA ASP A 379 -15.55 4.45 -29.35
C ASP A 379 -16.32 5.34 -30.35
N GLY A 380 -16.62 6.59 -29.95
CA GLY A 380 -17.39 7.55 -30.73
C GLY A 380 -18.90 7.49 -30.50
N SER A 381 -19.39 6.52 -29.72
CA SER A 381 -20.80 6.47 -29.30
C SER A 381 -21.02 7.13 -27.93
N THR A 382 -22.20 7.74 -27.77
CA THR A 382 -22.63 8.42 -26.54
C THR A 382 -24.04 7.98 -26.15
N ASP A 383 -24.39 8.08 -24.86
CA ASP A 383 -25.70 7.70 -24.35
C ASP A 383 -26.13 8.61 -23.18
N VAL A 384 -27.40 8.61 -22.82
CA VAL A 384 -27.90 9.28 -21.61
C VAL A 384 -27.67 8.38 -20.40
N ALA A 385 -27.02 8.93 -19.36
CA ALA A 385 -26.80 8.20 -18.11
C ALA A 385 -28.06 8.19 -17.23
N CYS A 386 -28.81 9.30 -17.21
CA CYS A 386 -30.04 9.45 -16.43
C CYS A 386 -30.85 10.68 -16.88
N ASN A 387 -32.14 10.65 -16.59
CA ASN A 387 -33.05 11.75 -16.89
C ASN A 387 -32.77 12.96 -15.97
N PRO A 388 -32.99 14.20 -16.45
CA PRO A 388 -32.86 15.41 -15.63
C PRO A 388 -33.82 15.46 -14.43
N GLY A 389 -33.49 16.30 -13.45
CA GLY A 389 -34.36 16.66 -12.31
C GLY A 389 -34.12 15.91 -11.00
N GLY A 390 -33.38 14.79 -11.02
CA GLY A 390 -32.94 14.11 -9.79
C GLY A 390 -31.70 14.78 -9.15
N THR A 391 -31.37 14.45 -7.90
CA THR A 391 -30.14 14.91 -7.22
C THR A 391 -29.01 13.87 -7.21
N SER A 392 -29.31 12.63 -7.59
CA SER A 392 -28.32 11.56 -7.69
C SER A 392 -28.68 10.58 -8.82
N CYS A 393 -27.68 9.86 -9.30
CA CYS A 393 -27.84 8.94 -10.40
C CYS A 393 -26.85 7.78 -10.30
N THR A 394 -27.41 6.58 -10.16
CA THR A 394 -26.69 5.32 -9.91
C THR A 394 -27.16 4.17 -10.81
N THR A 395 -27.93 4.47 -11.85
CA THR A 395 -28.52 3.46 -12.76
C THR A 395 -27.44 2.79 -13.61
N PRO A 396 -27.23 1.46 -13.52
CA PRO A 396 -26.26 0.78 -14.35
C PRO A 396 -26.64 0.80 -15.83
N LYS A 397 -25.64 0.92 -16.71
CA LYS A 397 -25.82 0.92 -18.18
C LYS A 397 -24.83 -0.06 -18.81
N SER A 398 -25.30 -0.84 -19.79
CA SER A 398 -24.48 -1.81 -20.51
C SER A 398 -24.13 -1.31 -21.91
N HIS A 399 -22.87 -1.47 -22.30
CA HIS A 399 -22.37 -1.12 -23.64
C HIS A 399 -21.60 -2.29 -24.28
N THR A 400 -21.54 -2.34 -25.61
CA THR A 400 -20.90 -3.44 -26.35
C THR A 400 -19.84 -2.90 -27.30
N PHE A 401 -18.57 -3.14 -26.98
CA PHE A 401 -17.43 -2.69 -27.80
C PHE A 401 -17.17 -3.63 -28.98
N THR A 402 -17.11 -3.07 -30.19
CA THR A 402 -16.85 -3.80 -31.45
C THR A 402 -15.37 -3.79 -31.85
N GLU A 403 -14.62 -2.78 -31.42
CA GLU A 403 -13.18 -2.62 -31.68
C GLU A 403 -12.31 -3.15 -30.53
N LEU A 404 -11.14 -3.67 -30.87
CA LEU A 404 -10.14 -4.14 -29.91
C LEU A 404 -9.27 -2.98 -29.39
N GLY A 405 -8.63 -3.19 -28.24
CA GLY A 405 -7.67 -2.26 -27.65
C GLY A 405 -8.24 -1.48 -26.46
N ASN A 406 -7.56 -0.41 -26.07
CA ASN A 406 -7.96 0.39 -24.92
C ASN A 406 -9.03 1.42 -25.33
N LYS A 407 -10.12 1.49 -24.56
CA LYS A 407 -11.16 2.52 -24.65
C LYS A 407 -11.21 3.30 -23.34
N PHE A 408 -11.71 4.53 -23.39
CA PHE A 408 -11.83 5.41 -22.23
C PHE A 408 -13.30 5.77 -22.02
N VAL A 409 -13.96 5.09 -21.09
CA VAL A 409 -15.37 5.34 -20.77
C VAL A 409 -15.43 6.52 -19.81
N LYS A 410 -16.04 7.63 -20.24
CA LYS A 410 -16.29 8.83 -19.45
C LYS A 410 -17.79 8.92 -19.13
N VAL A 411 -18.12 9.27 -17.90
CA VAL A 411 -19.45 9.80 -17.54
C VAL A 411 -19.28 11.27 -17.15
N THR A 412 -20.20 12.10 -17.61
CA THR A 412 -20.25 13.54 -17.32
C THR A 412 -21.59 13.88 -16.69
N VAL A 413 -21.60 14.71 -15.65
CA VAL A 413 -22.81 15.26 -15.03
C VAL A 413 -22.71 16.78 -15.02
N VAL A 414 -23.78 17.44 -15.43
CA VAL A 414 -23.97 18.89 -15.34
C VAL A 414 -25.22 19.15 -14.53
N ASP A 415 -25.13 20.00 -13.51
CA ASP A 415 -26.27 20.36 -12.67
C ASP A 415 -27.05 21.58 -13.21
N SER A 416 -28.17 21.90 -12.55
CA SER A 416 -29.06 23.03 -12.86
C SER A 416 -28.40 24.40 -12.66
N ASN A 417 -27.22 24.43 -12.04
CA ASN A 417 -26.41 25.62 -11.80
C ASN A 417 -25.32 25.81 -12.87
N GLY A 418 -25.15 24.84 -13.77
CA GLY A 418 -24.16 24.84 -14.85
C GLY A 418 -22.79 24.28 -14.46
N ALA A 419 -22.66 23.69 -13.26
CA ALA A 419 -21.41 23.10 -12.80
C ALA A 419 -21.26 21.67 -13.34
N GLU A 420 -20.10 21.36 -13.93
CA GLU A 420 -19.76 20.03 -14.48
C GLU A 420 -18.87 19.24 -13.51
N ALA A 421 -19.10 17.92 -13.43
CA ALA A 421 -18.11 16.96 -12.99
C ALA A 421 -18.08 15.74 -13.91
N SER A 422 -16.95 15.04 -13.95
CA SER A 422 -16.85 13.81 -14.72
C SER A 422 -15.92 12.80 -14.07
N ALA A 423 -16.13 11.53 -14.42
CA ALA A 423 -15.28 10.41 -14.05
C ALA A 423 -14.98 9.60 -15.30
N GLN A 424 -13.78 9.03 -15.39
CA GLN A 424 -13.33 8.25 -16.54
C GLN A 424 -12.56 7.01 -16.09
N VAL A 425 -12.78 5.89 -16.78
CA VAL A 425 -12.03 4.64 -16.59
C VAL A 425 -11.49 4.13 -17.92
N SER A 426 -10.31 3.51 -17.88
CA SER A 426 -9.76 2.80 -19.04
C SER A 426 -10.16 1.33 -19.01
N ILE A 427 -10.68 0.83 -20.12
CA ILE A 427 -11.04 -0.57 -20.32
C ILE A 427 -10.26 -1.14 -21.50
N ARG A 428 -9.74 -2.37 -21.34
CA ARG A 428 -9.07 -3.10 -22.41
C ARG A 428 -10.03 -4.11 -23.04
N VAL A 429 -10.38 -3.89 -24.30
CA VAL A 429 -11.25 -4.77 -25.10
C VAL A 429 -10.40 -5.81 -25.81
N ASP A 430 -10.62 -7.07 -25.46
CA ASP A 430 -9.88 -8.23 -25.93
C ASP A 430 -10.70 -9.08 -26.91
N THR A 431 -10.03 -9.91 -27.71
CA THR A 431 -10.68 -10.95 -28.50
C THR A 431 -11.20 -12.08 -27.62
N ASP A 432 -12.28 -12.73 -28.08
CA ASP A 432 -12.88 -13.99 -27.61
C ASP A 432 -11.98 -15.23 -27.76
N ILE A 433 -10.76 -15.08 -28.28
CA ILE A 433 -9.83 -16.16 -28.63
C ILE A 433 -8.60 -16.16 -27.71
N VAL A 434 -8.12 -17.36 -27.39
CA VAL A 434 -6.78 -17.65 -26.87
C VAL A 434 -5.93 -18.31 -27.96
N TYR A 435 -4.69 -17.84 -28.15
CA TYR A 435 -3.79 -18.33 -29.19
C TYR A 435 -2.73 -19.32 -28.65
N VAL A 436 -2.51 -20.41 -29.39
CA VAL A 436 -1.58 -21.50 -29.05
C VAL A 436 -0.65 -21.80 -30.23
N ARG A 437 0.66 -21.85 -29.99
CA ARG A 437 1.71 -22.13 -30.98
C ARG A 437 2.83 -22.96 -30.34
N SER A 438 3.38 -23.94 -31.05
CA SER A 438 4.31 -24.94 -30.46
C SER A 438 5.65 -24.37 -29.95
N ASP A 439 6.08 -23.21 -30.45
CA ASP A 439 7.23 -22.42 -30.00
C ASP A 439 6.89 -21.42 -28.87
N GLY A 440 5.62 -21.36 -28.45
CA GLY A 440 5.11 -20.45 -27.43
C GLY A 440 5.62 -20.75 -26.02
N THR A 441 5.10 -20.04 -25.04
CA THR A 441 5.45 -20.24 -23.61
C THR A 441 4.20 -20.31 -22.76
N ASP A 442 4.09 -21.35 -21.94
CA ASP A 442 3.00 -21.51 -20.97
C ASP A 442 3.30 -20.67 -19.72
N ASN A 443 2.59 -19.54 -19.55
CA ASN A 443 2.72 -18.65 -18.40
C ASN A 443 1.41 -17.84 -18.18
N ALA A 444 1.34 -17.08 -17.09
CA ALA A 444 0.15 -16.31 -16.71
C ALA A 444 -0.26 -15.21 -17.73
N THR A 445 0.63 -14.79 -18.63
CA THR A 445 0.35 -13.78 -19.67
C THR A 445 0.11 -14.37 -21.05
N CYS A 446 0.31 -15.67 -21.25
CA CYS A 446 0.15 -16.29 -22.55
C CYS A 446 -1.31 -16.32 -23.01
N GLY A 447 -1.48 -16.38 -24.34
CA GLY A 447 -2.77 -16.51 -25.01
C GLY A 447 -3.10 -15.36 -25.97
N ILE A 448 -2.16 -14.45 -26.22
CA ILE A 448 -2.25 -13.36 -27.22
C ILE A 448 -1.34 -13.66 -28.42
N ILE A 449 -1.57 -13.04 -29.58
CA ILE A 449 -0.79 -13.32 -30.81
C ILE A 449 0.72 -13.13 -30.63
N SER A 450 1.13 -12.09 -29.88
CA SER A 450 2.55 -11.80 -29.59
C SER A 450 3.17 -12.68 -28.50
N SER A 451 2.37 -13.43 -27.75
CA SER A 451 2.80 -14.34 -26.68
C SER A 451 1.81 -15.52 -26.59
N PRO A 452 1.81 -16.43 -27.58
CA PRO A 452 0.91 -17.58 -27.59
C PRO A 452 1.31 -18.57 -26.49
N CYS A 453 0.32 -19.30 -25.97
CA CYS A 453 0.61 -20.44 -25.08
C CYS A 453 1.25 -21.58 -25.89
N ARG A 454 2.05 -22.42 -25.25
CA ARG A 454 2.77 -23.51 -25.93
C ARG A 454 1.91 -24.76 -26.06
N GLN A 455 1.17 -25.11 -25.01
CA GLN A 455 0.37 -26.33 -24.93
C GLN A 455 -1.12 -26.04 -25.11
N ILE A 456 -1.81 -26.88 -25.88
CA ILE A 456 -3.27 -26.80 -26.09
C ILE A 456 -4.02 -26.91 -24.75
N ASN A 457 -3.60 -27.82 -23.85
CA ASN A 457 -4.19 -27.95 -22.51
C ASN A 457 -4.03 -26.68 -21.66
N TYR A 458 -2.89 -25.98 -21.77
CA TYR A 458 -2.66 -24.74 -21.05
C TYR A 458 -3.46 -23.59 -21.67
N GLY A 459 -3.52 -23.51 -23.01
CA GLY A 459 -4.40 -22.59 -23.74
C GLY A 459 -5.87 -22.74 -23.35
N MET A 460 -6.39 -23.96 -23.23
CA MET A 460 -7.76 -24.21 -22.75
C MET A 460 -7.94 -23.87 -21.26
N SER A 461 -6.92 -24.04 -20.40
CA SER A 461 -6.96 -23.50 -19.02
C SER A 461 -7.04 -21.98 -19.02
N ARG A 462 -6.24 -21.32 -19.87
CA ARG A 462 -6.24 -19.86 -20.01
C ARG A 462 -7.57 -19.35 -20.53
N ALA A 463 -8.16 -20.02 -21.51
CA ALA A 463 -9.46 -19.72 -22.09
C ALA A 463 -10.56 -19.66 -21.01
N ILE A 464 -10.69 -20.72 -20.21
CA ILE A 464 -11.63 -20.76 -19.07
C ILE A 464 -11.30 -19.66 -18.04
N SER A 465 -10.03 -19.46 -17.69
CA SER A 465 -9.63 -18.43 -16.70
C SER A 465 -9.89 -16.98 -17.16
N LEU A 466 -10.12 -16.78 -18.46
CA LEU A 466 -10.37 -15.48 -19.09
C LEU A 466 -11.81 -15.37 -19.65
N ASP A 467 -12.67 -16.36 -19.40
CA ASP A 467 -14.02 -16.49 -19.98
C ASP A 467 -14.07 -16.38 -21.52
N LYS A 468 -13.00 -16.87 -22.18
CA LYS A 468 -12.86 -16.90 -23.64
C LYS A 468 -13.33 -18.25 -24.19
N PRO A 469 -14.34 -18.29 -25.07
CA PRO A 469 -14.91 -19.55 -25.56
C PRO A 469 -14.05 -20.25 -26.63
N LYS A 470 -13.04 -19.59 -27.21
CA LYS A 470 -12.28 -20.12 -28.36
C LYS A 470 -10.79 -20.25 -28.08
N VAL A 471 -10.20 -21.31 -28.61
CA VAL A 471 -8.75 -21.55 -28.63
C VAL A 471 -8.30 -21.83 -30.06
N TYR A 472 -7.45 -20.98 -30.63
CA TYR A 472 -6.87 -21.17 -31.96
C TYR A 472 -5.46 -21.74 -31.83
N VAL A 473 -5.23 -22.85 -32.52
CA VAL A 473 -3.98 -23.60 -32.52
C VAL A 473 -3.34 -23.51 -33.90
N ALA A 474 -2.11 -23.01 -33.95
CA ALA A 474 -1.35 -22.91 -35.18
C ALA A 474 -0.88 -24.30 -35.68
N GLY A 475 -0.51 -24.41 -36.95
CA GLY A 475 0.12 -25.59 -37.51
C GLY A 475 1.41 -25.97 -36.75
N GLY A 476 1.68 -27.27 -36.63
CA GLY A 476 2.79 -27.80 -35.84
C GLY A 476 2.38 -29.00 -34.97
N THR A 477 3.33 -29.55 -34.22
CA THR A 477 3.13 -30.75 -33.40
C THR A 477 2.86 -30.42 -31.94
N TYR A 478 1.83 -31.05 -31.35
CA TYR A 478 1.39 -30.85 -29.97
C TYR A 478 1.15 -32.19 -29.27
N SER A 479 1.30 -32.21 -27.95
CA SER A 479 0.88 -33.35 -27.12
C SER A 479 -0.64 -33.52 -27.08
N ARG A 480 -1.10 -34.73 -26.74
CA ARG A 480 -2.50 -35.05 -26.47
C ARG A 480 -3.22 -34.02 -25.59
N PHE A 481 -4.50 -33.78 -25.86
CA PHE A 481 -5.30 -32.83 -25.11
C PHE A 481 -6.67 -33.37 -24.67
N THR A 482 -7.19 -32.77 -23.60
CA THR A 482 -8.53 -33.07 -23.06
C THR A 482 -9.46 -31.90 -23.33
N MET A 483 -10.53 -32.15 -24.09
CA MET A 483 -11.58 -31.17 -24.40
C MET A 483 -12.24 -30.66 -23.12
N ARG A 484 -12.85 -29.48 -23.18
CA ARG A 484 -13.49 -28.83 -22.02
C ARG A 484 -14.87 -28.31 -22.38
N THR A 485 -15.75 -28.27 -21.38
CA THR A 485 -17.09 -27.69 -21.48
C THR A 485 -17.03 -26.24 -21.97
N ASP A 486 -17.94 -25.89 -22.89
CA ASP A 486 -18.10 -24.54 -23.48
C ASP A 486 -16.84 -23.95 -24.14
N VAL A 487 -15.88 -24.80 -24.54
CA VAL A 487 -14.67 -24.39 -25.29
C VAL A 487 -14.66 -25.01 -26.69
N GLU A 488 -14.53 -24.16 -27.71
CA GLU A 488 -14.19 -24.53 -29.07
C GLU A 488 -12.66 -24.43 -29.26
N VAL A 489 -12.03 -25.54 -29.66
CA VAL A 489 -10.60 -25.58 -30.02
C VAL A 489 -10.43 -25.88 -31.51
N GLU A 490 -9.78 -24.98 -32.24
CA GLU A 490 -9.62 -25.05 -33.70
C GLU A 490 -8.14 -25.05 -34.11
N GLY A 491 -7.72 -26.11 -34.79
CA GLY A 491 -6.40 -26.26 -35.40
C GLY A 491 -6.34 -25.83 -36.86
N GLY A 492 -5.12 -25.79 -37.41
CA GLY A 492 -4.83 -25.48 -38.81
C GLY A 492 -4.50 -24.01 -39.11
N TRP A 493 -4.43 -23.16 -38.09
CA TRP A 493 -4.09 -21.73 -38.27
C TRP A 493 -2.64 -21.53 -38.70
N ASN A 494 -2.34 -20.47 -39.45
CA ASN A 494 -0.95 -20.05 -39.65
C ASN A 494 -0.36 -19.47 -38.33
N ASN A 495 0.97 -19.34 -38.28
CA ASN A 495 1.70 -18.82 -37.11
C ASN A 495 1.33 -17.38 -36.71
N ASN A 496 0.63 -16.65 -37.59
CA ASN A 496 0.15 -15.28 -37.38
C ASN A 496 -1.35 -15.20 -37.04
N PHE A 497 -2.05 -16.34 -37.02
CA PHE A 497 -3.50 -16.47 -36.78
C PHE A 497 -4.39 -15.60 -37.69
N THR A 498 -3.93 -15.33 -38.92
CA THR A 498 -4.70 -14.56 -39.92
C THR A 498 -5.58 -15.42 -40.83
N ALA A 499 -5.25 -16.70 -40.98
CA ALA A 499 -6.02 -17.66 -41.78
C ALA A 499 -5.77 -19.11 -41.34
N VAL A 500 -6.75 -19.98 -41.60
CA VAL A 500 -6.57 -21.44 -41.63
C VAL A 500 -5.79 -21.77 -42.90
N SER A 501 -4.61 -22.39 -42.77
CA SER A 501 -3.50 -22.24 -43.73
C SER A 501 -2.94 -23.54 -44.31
N GLY A 502 -3.66 -24.65 -44.14
CA GLY A 502 -3.26 -25.97 -44.65
C GLY A 502 -2.10 -26.65 -43.91
N THR A 503 -1.32 -25.94 -43.10
CA THR A 503 -0.36 -26.56 -42.18
C THR A 503 -1.12 -27.20 -41.02
N ALA A 504 -1.11 -28.53 -40.93
CA ALA A 504 -1.87 -29.25 -39.92
C ALA A 504 -1.41 -28.94 -38.49
N SER A 505 -2.35 -28.76 -37.57
CA SER A 505 -2.09 -28.91 -36.14
C SER A 505 -2.12 -30.39 -35.80
N THR A 506 -0.95 -31.01 -35.66
CA THR A 506 -0.79 -32.44 -35.42
C THR A 506 -0.76 -32.74 -33.94
N VAL A 507 -1.66 -33.60 -33.47
CA VAL A 507 -1.72 -34.06 -32.07
C VAL A 507 -1.11 -35.45 -31.99
N THR A 508 -0.01 -35.60 -31.26
CA THR A 508 0.62 -36.90 -30.98
C THR A 508 0.10 -37.46 -29.67
N GLY A 509 -0.41 -38.69 -29.70
CA GLY A 509 -0.83 -39.41 -28.51
C GLY A 509 0.33 -39.76 -27.55
N SER A 510 -0.02 -40.19 -26.35
CA SER A 510 0.94 -40.65 -25.34
C SER A 510 0.90 -42.17 -25.18
N THR A 511 2.02 -42.78 -24.81
CA THR A 511 2.13 -44.23 -24.53
C THR A 511 1.68 -44.61 -23.11
N ALA A 512 1.29 -43.65 -22.26
CA ALA A 512 0.99 -43.89 -20.85
C ALA A 512 -0.48 -44.29 -20.59
N SER A 513 -0.67 -45.47 -19.96
CA SER A 513 -1.91 -46.04 -19.38
C SER A 513 -3.13 -46.22 -20.30
N VAL A 514 -3.60 -45.15 -20.95
CA VAL A 514 -4.70 -45.17 -21.93
C VAL A 514 -4.25 -44.32 -23.12
N PRO A 515 -3.81 -44.91 -24.24
CA PRO A 515 -3.15 -44.17 -25.31
C PRO A 515 -4.17 -43.42 -26.16
N TYR A 516 -4.23 -42.09 -26.07
CA TYR A 516 -5.09 -41.24 -26.89
C TYR A 516 -4.39 -39.95 -27.35
N GLY A 517 -4.91 -39.35 -28.43
CA GLY A 517 -4.57 -38.00 -28.88
C GLY A 517 -5.59 -36.94 -28.41
N ILE A 518 -6.88 -37.17 -28.65
CA ILE A 518 -7.96 -36.30 -28.15
C ILE A 518 -8.84 -37.08 -27.17
N PHE A 519 -9.14 -36.49 -26.01
CA PHE A 519 -10.00 -37.07 -24.99
C PHE A 519 -11.11 -36.13 -24.55
N ALA A 520 -12.27 -36.69 -24.22
CA ALA A 520 -13.38 -35.99 -23.60
C ALA A 520 -14.10 -36.91 -22.60
N SER A 521 -14.51 -36.39 -21.44
CA SER A 521 -15.32 -37.11 -20.46
C SER A 521 -16.04 -36.11 -19.56
N GLY A 522 -17.36 -36.26 -19.36
CA GLY A 522 -18.19 -35.36 -18.56
C GLY A 522 -18.22 -33.91 -19.05
N VAL A 523 -18.03 -33.67 -20.35
CA VAL A 523 -18.05 -32.30 -20.95
C VAL A 523 -19.30 -32.05 -21.76
N THR A 524 -19.78 -30.81 -21.77
CA THR A 524 -20.96 -30.37 -22.53
C THR A 524 -20.59 -29.24 -23.47
N ASN A 525 -21.19 -29.18 -24.67
CA ASN A 525 -20.93 -28.12 -25.65
C ASN A 525 -19.43 -27.95 -25.98
N ALA A 526 -18.67 -29.04 -25.92
CA ALA A 526 -17.24 -29.04 -26.21
C ALA A 526 -17.02 -29.28 -27.70
N LYS A 527 -16.18 -28.46 -28.35
CA LYS A 527 -15.96 -28.56 -29.80
C LYS A 527 -14.47 -28.64 -30.16
N ALA A 528 -14.11 -29.54 -31.07
CA ALA A 528 -12.77 -29.63 -31.63
C ALA A 528 -12.82 -29.65 -33.17
N LYS A 529 -11.95 -28.88 -33.82
CA LYS A 529 -11.96 -28.69 -35.27
C LYS A 529 -10.55 -28.66 -35.88
N GLY A 530 -10.38 -29.22 -37.08
CA GLY A 530 -9.20 -28.97 -37.92
C GLY A 530 -7.87 -29.60 -37.43
N PHE A 531 -7.94 -30.72 -36.71
CA PHE A 531 -6.75 -31.42 -36.19
C PHE A 531 -6.34 -32.62 -37.07
N THR A 532 -5.05 -32.95 -37.05
CA THR A 532 -4.56 -34.27 -37.48
C THR A 532 -4.09 -35.04 -36.26
N VAL A 533 -4.78 -36.09 -35.87
CA VAL A 533 -4.43 -36.92 -34.71
C VAL A 533 -3.57 -38.08 -35.18
N GLN A 534 -2.33 -38.13 -34.69
CA GLN A 534 -1.46 -39.27 -34.80
C GLN A 534 -1.68 -40.21 -33.62
N THR A 535 -2.31 -41.35 -33.90
CA THR A 535 -2.51 -42.45 -32.95
C THR A 535 -1.17 -42.94 -32.42
N PRO A 536 -0.99 -43.10 -31.10
CA PRO A 536 0.28 -43.52 -30.54
C PRO A 536 0.54 -45.00 -30.79
N THR A 537 1.81 -45.34 -31.00
CA THR A 537 2.28 -46.74 -31.10
C THR A 537 2.49 -47.31 -29.70
N VAL A 538 1.90 -48.47 -29.41
CA VAL A 538 2.10 -49.19 -28.14
C VAL A 538 2.56 -50.62 -28.39
N THR A 539 3.52 -51.08 -27.59
CA THR A 539 4.09 -52.43 -27.66
C THR A 539 3.20 -53.50 -27.03
N SER A 540 2.25 -53.10 -26.17
CA SER A 540 1.25 -53.97 -25.54
C SER A 540 -0.03 -53.19 -25.25
N GLY A 541 -1.19 -53.80 -25.50
CA GLY A 541 -2.51 -53.22 -25.22
C GLY A 541 -3.18 -52.55 -26.41
N SER A 542 -4.21 -51.75 -26.12
CA SER A 542 -5.05 -51.05 -27.10
C SER A 542 -4.66 -49.57 -27.18
N THR A 543 -4.60 -49.01 -28.39
CA THR A 543 -4.34 -47.59 -28.64
C THR A 543 -5.54 -46.91 -29.32
N GLN A 544 -5.80 -45.66 -28.99
CA GLN A 544 -6.89 -44.85 -29.53
C GLN A 544 -6.39 -43.53 -30.15
N GLY A 545 -7.13 -43.00 -31.12
CA GLY A 545 -6.89 -41.65 -31.64
C GLY A 545 -7.73 -40.64 -30.87
N ILE A 546 -9.04 -40.82 -30.96
CA ILE A 546 -10.05 -40.06 -30.22
C ILE A 546 -10.75 -40.99 -29.23
N LEU A 547 -10.87 -40.57 -27.97
CA LEU A 547 -11.53 -41.31 -26.89
C LEU A 547 -12.58 -40.41 -26.21
N ILE A 548 -13.86 -40.72 -26.41
CA ILE A 548 -14.98 -40.00 -25.80
C ILE A 548 -15.64 -40.91 -24.75
N GLY A 549 -15.51 -40.55 -23.48
CA GLY A 549 -15.83 -41.37 -22.32
C GLY A 549 -14.73 -42.39 -21.98
N ASN A 550 -14.54 -42.69 -20.69
CA ASN A 550 -13.67 -43.77 -20.24
C ASN A 550 -14.11 -44.33 -18.87
N GLY A 551 -14.15 -45.66 -18.74
CA GLY A 551 -14.15 -46.43 -17.49
C GLY A 551 -15.38 -46.28 -16.58
N THR A 552 -15.57 -45.07 -16.05
CA THR A 552 -16.57 -44.70 -15.03
C THR A 552 -17.13 -43.29 -15.22
N GLY A 553 -16.67 -42.54 -16.21
CA GLY A 553 -17.01 -41.11 -16.38
C GLY A 553 -18.40 -40.83 -16.93
N THR A 554 -18.93 -39.66 -16.56
CA THR A 554 -20.19 -39.06 -17.01
C THR A 554 -20.25 -38.90 -18.55
N ALA A 555 -21.46 -39.02 -19.11
CA ALA A 555 -21.72 -38.77 -20.53
C ALA A 555 -21.21 -37.40 -20.98
N SER A 556 -20.75 -37.33 -22.24
CA SER A 556 -20.27 -36.08 -22.85
C SER A 556 -21.10 -35.70 -24.07
N THR A 557 -21.25 -34.41 -24.35
CA THR A 557 -21.84 -33.88 -25.59
C THR A 557 -20.76 -33.11 -26.34
N VAL A 558 -20.35 -33.64 -27.50
CA VAL A 558 -19.14 -33.20 -28.21
C VAL A 558 -19.39 -33.02 -29.71
N THR A 559 -18.85 -31.95 -30.29
CA THR A 559 -18.83 -31.72 -31.74
C THR A 559 -17.39 -31.84 -32.27
N LEU A 560 -17.19 -32.64 -33.31
CA LEU A 560 -15.91 -32.89 -33.96
C LEU A 560 -16.01 -32.53 -35.45
N GLU A 561 -15.16 -31.62 -35.93
CA GLU A 561 -15.22 -31.11 -37.31
C GLU A 561 -13.87 -31.22 -38.04
N ASN A 562 -13.85 -31.79 -39.25
CA ASN A 562 -12.68 -31.84 -40.12
C ASN A 562 -11.41 -32.40 -39.43
N ILE A 563 -11.56 -33.45 -38.61
CA ILE A 563 -10.43 -34.11 -37.93
C ILE A 563 -10.00 -35.34 -38.72
N ILE A 564 -8.70 -35.43 -39.00
CA ILE A 564 -8.06 -36.61 -39.59
C ILE A 564 -7.42 -37.44 -38.47
N VAL A 565 -7.63 -38.75 -38.44
CA VAL A 565 -7.02 -39.67 -37.46
C VAL A 565 -6.28 -40.78 -38.21
N SER A 566 -4.99 -40.97 -37.93
CA SER A 566 -4.15 -41.94 -38.66
C SER A 566 -2.87 -42.32 -37.90
N GLY A 567 -2.22 -43.42 -38.30
CA GLY A 567 -0.94 -43.89 -37.78
C GLY A 567 -1.09 -44.91 -36.64
N GLY A 568 -0.05 -45.08 -35.83
CA GLY A 568 -0.06 -45.91 -34.63
C GLY A 568 -0.10 -47.42 -34.87
N THR A 569 0.14 -48.18 -33.81
CA THR A 569 0.14 -49.66 -33.84
C THR A 569 -0.23 -50.19 -32.45
N GLY A 570 -1.02 -51.26 -32.37
CA GLY A 570 -1.40 -51.90 -31.10
C GLY A 570 -2.29 -53.13 -31.28
N ASN A 571 -2.46 -53.92 -30.22
CA ASN A 571 -3.08 -55.25 -30.30
C ASN A 571 -4.60 -55.17 -30.60
N HIS A 572 -5.30 -54.22 -29.97
CA HIS A 572 -6.72 -53.95 -30.26
C HIS A 572 -6.99 -52.46 -30.52
N GLY A 573 -6.17 -51.85 -31.38
CA GLY A 573 -6.24 -50.42 -31.70
C GLY A 573 -7.58 -49.99 -32.31
N THR A 574 -8.07 -48.81 -31.96
CA THR A 574 -9.31 -48.23 -32.52
C THR A 574 -9.13 -46.75 -32.85
N GLY A 575 -9.42 -46.31 -34.06
CA GLY A 575 -9.23 -44.91 -34.46
C GLY A 575 -10.03 -43.92 -33.59
N MET A 576 -11.32 -44.20 -33.40
CA MET A 576 -12.22 -43.41 -32.55
C MET A 576 -13.11 -44.31 -31.67
N VAL A 577 -13.17 -44.02 -30.37
CA VAL A 577 -14.05 -44.70 -29.41
C VAL A 577 -15.05 -43.70 -28.84
N VAL A 578 -16.33 -44.07 -28.82
CA VAL A 578 -17.42 -43.32 -28.16
C VAL A 578 -18.13 -44.24 -27.17
N GLN A 579 -18.16 -43.88 -25.89
CA GLN A 579 -18.72 -44.72 -24.83
C GLN A 579 -19.36 -43.91 -23.68
N ASN A 580 -19.89 -44.63 -22.69
CA ASN A 580 -20.50 -44.10 -21.46
C ASN A 580 -21.70 -43.14 -21.68
N GLY A 581 -22.56 -43.44 -22.65
CA GLY A 581 -23.75 -42.62 -22.92
C GLY A 581 -23.45 -41.28 -23.60
N SER A 582 -22.22 -41.09 -24.08
CA SER A 582 -21.81 -39.84 -24.74
C SER A 582 -22.48 -39.68 -26.11
N ASN A 583 -22.81 -38.45 -26.47
CA ASN A 583 -23.39 -38.06 -27.74
C ASN A 583 -22.39 -37.22 -28.55
N VAL A 584 -22.10 -37.65 -29.77
CA VAL A 584 -21.06 -37.04 -30.61
C VAL A 584 -21.62 -36.67 -31.97
N THR A 585 -21.44 -35.41 -32.36
CA THR A 585 -21.68 -34.93 -33.72
C THR A 585 -20.35 -34.88 -34.47
N ALA A 586 -20.23 -35.66 -35.55
CA ALA A 586 -19.04 -35.79 -36.38
C ALA A 586 -19.30 -35.25 -37.78
N ILE A 587 -18.52 -34.26 -38.22
CA ILE A 587 -18.67 -33.63 -39.53
C ILE A 587 -17.32 -33.63 -40.24
N GLY A 588 -17.23 -34.21 -41.43
CA GLY A 588 -15.99 -34.19 -42.23
C GLY A 588 -14.81 -34.97 -41.62
N LEU A 589 -15.05 -35.96 -40.75
CA LEU A 589 -13.97 -36.73 -40.12
C LEU A 589 -13.38 -37.76 -41.09
N ASN A 590 -12.07 -37.98 -41.05
CA ASN A 590 -11.41 -39.07 -41.76
C ASN A 590 -10.59 -39.91 -40.77
N VAL A 591 -11.15 -41.04 -40.36
CA VAL A 591 -10.62 -41.87 -39.27
C VAL A 591 -10.13 -43.21 -39.83
N THR A 592 -8.82 -43.41 -39.82
CA THR A 592 -8.20 -44.72 -40.08
C THR A 592 -7.78 -45.39 -38.77
N SER A 593 -7.99 -46.70 -38.66
CA SER A 593 -7.56 -47.46 -37.49
C SER A 593 -6.02 -47.49 -37.35
N PRO A 594 -5.50 -47.73 -36.14
CA PRO A 594 -4.13 -48.19 -35.94
C PRO A 594 -3.83 -49.50 -36.71
N THR A 595 -2.56 -49.78 -36.94
CA THR A 595 -2.09 -51.09 -37.42
C THR A 595 -2.18 -52.13 -36.30
N ALA A 596 -2.52 -53.38 -36.63
CA ALA A 596 -2.62 -54.48 -35.68
C ALA A 596 -1.23 -54.96 -35.20
N LEU A 597 -1.04 -55.19 -33.90
CA LEU A 597 0.23 -55.68 -33.31
C LEU A 597 0.05 -56.96 -32.48
N GLY A 598 0.65 -58.05 -32.97
CA GLY A 598 0.57 -59.39 -32.36
C GLY A 598 -0.27 -60.36 -33.19
N THR A 599 -0.31 -61.63 -32.79
CA THR A 599 -1.19 -62.65 -33.42
C THR A 599 -2.59 -62.58 -32.84
N GLY A 600 -3.63 -62.68 -33.67
CA GLY A 600 -5.05 -62.59 -33.29
C GLY A 600 -5.56 -61.15 -33.12
N SER A 601 -4.72 -60.16 -33.40
CA SER A 601 -5.00 -58.74 -33.19
C SER A 601 -6.05 -58.18 -34.16
N SER A 602 -7.02 -57.43 -33.62
CA SER A 602 -8.13 -56.85 -34.39
C SER A 602 -8.23 -55.34 -34.20
N VAL A 603 -8.26 -54.59 -35.30
CA VAL A 603 -8.28 -53.12 -35.31
C VAL A 603 -9.54 -52.54 -35.95
N TYR A 604 -9.95 -51.36 -35.50
CA TYR A 604 -11.27 -50.80 -35.81
C TYR A 604 -11.16 -49.32 -36.19
N GLY A 605 -11.87 -48.87 -37.23
CA GLY A 605 -11.93 -47.43 -37.56
C GLY A 605 -12.64 -46.65 -36.44
N VAL A 606 -13.87 -47.07 -36.12
CA VAL A 606 -14.68 -46.49 -35.04
C VAL A 606 -15.34 -47.58 -34.20
N ARG A 607 -15.60 -47.30 -32.92
CA ARG A 607 -16.36 -48.16 -32.01
C ARG A 607 -17.28 -47.32 -31.13
N VAL A 608 -18.58 -47.61 -31.16
CA VAL A 608 -19.58 -46.99 -30.29
C VAL A 608 -20.08 -48.03 -29.29
N ILE A 609 -19.96 -47.77 -27.99
CA ILE A 609 -20.26 -48.72 -26.90
C ILE A 609 -21.32 -48.13 -25.97
N GLY A 610 -22.44 -48.83 -25.76
CA GLY A 610 -23.40 -48.48 -24.71
C GLY A 610 -22.92 -48.99 -23.33
N GLN A 611 -23.22 -48.24 -22.26
CA GLN A 611 -22.90 -48.67 -20.89
C GLN A 611 -23.95 -49.67 -20.36
N SER A 612 -25.20 -49.54 -20.82
CA SER A 612 -26.30 -50.48 -20.54
C SER A 612 -27.36 -50.38 -21.65
N ALA A 613 -28.41 -51.20 -21.59
CA ALA A 613 -29.55 -51.10 -22.51
C ALA A 613 -30.22 -49.70 -22.48
N SER A 614 -30.17 -49.02 -21.32
CA SER A 614 -30.77 -47.70 -21.08
C SER A 614 -29.78 -46.53 -21.31
N VAL A 615 -28.47 -46.77 -21.18
CA VAL A 615 -27.43 -45.75 -21.35
C VAL A 615 -26.67 -46.01 -22.65
N LYS A 616 -27.25 -45.52 -23.75
CA LYS A 616 -26.73 -45.65 -25.12
C LYS A 616 -25.84 -44.47 -25.48
N SER A 617 -24.65 -44.77 -26.02
CA SER A 617 -23.81 -43.76 -26.66
C SER A 617 -24.28 -43.54 -28.11
N GLN A 618 -24.15 -42.32 -28.63
CA GLN A 618 -24.61 -41.92 -29.95
C GLN A 618 -23.49 -41.24 -30.75
N LEU A 619 -23.46 -41.51 -32.06
CA LEU A 619 -22.57 -40.88 -33.03
C LEU A 619 -23.40 -40.50 -34.26
N THR A 620 -23.70 -39.22 -34.40
CA THR A 620 -24.31 -38.64 -35.61
C THR A 620 -23.19 -38.20 -36.53
N SER A 621 -23.20 -38.63 -37.79
CA SER A 621 -22.03 -38.52 -38.67
C SER A 621 -22.41 -38.02 -40.07
N THR A 622 -21.83 -36.91 -40.49
CA THR A 622 -22.04 -36.29 -41.81
C THR A 622 -20.71 -36.18 -42.56
N ASN A 623 -20.70 -36.56 -43.85
CA ASN A 623 -19.52 -36.47 -44.74
C ASN A 623 -18.21 -37.03 -44.13
N SER A 624 -18.31 -38.09 -43.31
CA SER A 624 -17.18 -38.65 -42.56
C SER A 624 -16.89 -40.09 -42.99
N SER A 625 -15.63 -40.49 -42.96
CA SER A 625 -15.14 -41.82 -43.35
C SER A 625 -14.44 -42.53 -42.20
N TYR A 626 -14.75 -43.81 -42.01
CA TYR A 626 -14.17 -44.66 -40.96
C TYR A 626 -13.63 -45.95 -41.59
N ARG A 627 -12.30 -46.10 -41.61
CA ARG A 627 -11.60 -47.21 -42.26
C ARG A 627 -10.87 -48.08 -41.26
N ALA A 628 -11.08 -49.39 -41.32
CA ALA A 628 -10.26 -50.37 -40.60
C ALA A 628 -9.11 -50.86 -41.49
N LEU A 629 -7.92 -51.01 -40.90
CA LEU A 629 -6.82 -51.79 -41.49
C LEU A 629 -7.05 -53.28 -41.25
N ALA A 630 -6.28 -54.14 -41.95
CA ALA A 630 -6.31 -55.58 -41.71
C ALA A 630 -5.84 -55.92 -40.28
N GLY A 631 -6.49 -56.92 -39.69
CA GLY A 631 -6.03 -57.59 -38.48
C GLY A 631 -4.92 -58.60 -38.78
N ASN A 632 -4.35 -59.18 -37.72
CA ASN A 632 -3.34 -60.22 -37.82
C ASN A 632 -3.95 -61.58 -37.41
N ASN A 633 -3.64 -62.64 -38.16
CA ASN A 633 -4.11 -63.99 -37.86
C ASN A 633 -3.68 -64.46 -36.47
N GLY A 634 -4.50 -65.32 -35.85
CA GLY A 634 -4.07 -66.09 -34.68
C GLY A 634 -2.92 -67.04 -35.01
N ALA A 635 -2.17 -67.47 -34.00
CA ALA A 635 -1.22 -68.56 -34.18
C ALA A 635 -1.97 -69.88 -34.46
N ASP A 636 -1.42 -70.71 -35.35
CA ASP A 636 -1.92 -72.07 -35.56
C ASP A 636 -1.86 -72.87 -34.26
N GLY A 637 -2.90 -73.66 -33.99
CA GLY A 637 -2.87 -74.65 -32.91
C GLY A 637 -1.77 -75.68 -33.18
N SER A 638 -1.10 -76.16 -32.13
CA SER A 638 -0.01 -77.13 -32.29
C SER A 638 -0.47 -78.38 -33.04
N ASN A 639 0.31 -78.80 -34.05
CA ASN A 639 0.09 -80.02 -34.85
C ASN A 639 0.32 -81.33 -34.07
N THR A 640 -0.11 -81.40 -32.81
CA THR A 640 -0.28 -82.64 -32.06
C THR A 640 -1.57 -83.31 -32.54
N PRO A 641 -1.51 -84.52 -33.16
CA PRO A 641 -2.72 -85.25 -33.52
C PRO A 641 -3.57 -85.51 -32.26
N PRO A 642 -4.92 -85.49 -32.36
CA PRO A 642 -5.75 -85.89 -31.24
C PRO A 642 -5.48 -87.36 -30.88
N ASP A 643 -5.43 -87.66 -29.58
CA ASP A 643 -5.26 -89.04 -29.10
C ASP A 643 -6.34 -89.97 -29.67
N PRO A 644 -5.99 -91.24 -29.99
CA PRO A 644 -6.95 -92.20 -30.49
C PRO A 644 -8.07 -92.47 -29.46
N PRO A 645 -9.33 -92.62 -29.89
CA PRO A 645 -10.45 -92.80 -28.97
C PRO A 645 -10.31 -94.11 -28.17
N PRO A 646 -10.67 -94.12 -26.88
CA PRO A 646 -10.59 -95.32 -26.06
C PRO A 646 -11.56 -96.42 -26.54
N PRO A 647 -11.25 -97.72 -26.35
CA PRO A 647 -12.06 -98.82 -26.87
C PRO A 647 -13.49 -98.84 -26.30
N ALA A 648 -14.44 -99.25 -27.14
CA ALA A 648 -15.85 -99.34 -26.77
C ALA A 648 -16.16 -100.50 -25.79
N CYS A 649 -16.95 -100.21 -24.76
CA CYS A 649 -17.61 -101.25 -23.95
C CYS A 649 -18.94 -101.65 -24.59
N ASN A 650 -19.10 -102.93 -24.93
CA ASN A 650 -20.36 -103.50 -25.39
C ASN A 650 -21.34 -103.77 -24.22
N GLY A 651 -22.62 -103.87 -24.55
CA GLY A 651 -23.70 -103.68 -23.58
C GLY A 651 -24.03 -104.84 -22.62
N ASN A 652 -24.97 -104.50 -21.74
CA ASN A 652 -25.89 -105.38 -21.00
C ASN A 652 -25.45 -105.92 -19.62
N SER A 653 -25.48 -105.04 -18.61
CA SER A 653 -25.75 -105.40 -17.20
C SER A 653 -26.29 -104.17 -16.44
N VAL A 654 -27.11 -104.40 -15.43
CA VAL A 654 -27.69 -103.34 -14.58
C VAL A 654 -26.68 -102.78 -13.56
N SER A 655 -26.91 -101.52 -13.17
CA SER A 655 -26.31 -100.77 -12.05
C SER A 655 -24.91 -100.11 -12.23
N SER A 656 -24.85 -98.85 -11.78
CA SER A 656 -23.68 -97.99 -11.50
C SER A 656 -22.64 -97.73 -12.62
N CYS A 657 -22.76 -96.55 -13.23
CA CYS A 657 -21.60 -95.70 -13.60
C CYS A 657 -21.99 -94.21 -13.46
N ARG A 658 -21.56 -93.58 -12.37
CA ARG A 658 -21.51 -92.11 -12.25
C ARG A 658 -20.11 -91.66 -12.70
N LEU A 659 -20.04 -90.74 -13.66
CA LEU A 659 -19.32 -89.44 -13.57
C LEU A 659 -19.10 -88.82 -14.96
N GLY A 660 -19.35 -87.50 -15.04
CA GLY A 660 -18.66 -86.55 -15.93
C GLY A 660 -18.65 -86.83 -17.43
N GLY A 661 -19.67 -86.35 -18.16
CA GLY A 661 -19.61 -86.29 -19.62
C GLY A 661 -18.59 -85.25 -20.11
N ALA A 662 -17.57 -85.70 -20.87
CA ALA A 662 -16.71 -84.83 -21.65
C ALA A 662 -17.33 -84.61 -23.04
N SER A 663 -17.94 -83.45 -23.27
CA SER A 663 -18.45 -83.06 -24.58
C SER A 663 -17.30 -82.71 -25.53
N CYS A 664 -17.26 -83.40 -26.67
CA CYS A 664 -16.26 -83.18 -27.72
C CYS A 664 -16.48 -81.83 -28.43
N GLY A 665 -15.80 -80.78 -27.96
CA GLY A 665 -15.87 -79.45 -28.55
C GLY A 665 -14.86 -79.21 -29.67
N HIS A 666 -15.23 -79.49 -30.92
CA HIS A 666 -14.48 -78.98 -32.09
C HIS A 666 -14.67 -77.47 -32.20
N ASN A 667 -13.69 -76.69 -31.75
CA ASN A 667 -13.73 -75.23 -31.81
C ASN A 667 -12.83 -74.67 -32.95
N SER A 668 -13.16 -75.01 -34.19
CA SER A 668 -12.68 -74.30 -35.38
C SER A 668 -13.67 -73.18 -35.76
N GLY A 669 -13.83 -72.21 -34.86
CA GLY A 669 -14.70 -71.06 -35.08
C GLY A 669 -14.08 -70.08 -36.08
N LYS A 670 -14.60 -70.04 -37.31
CA LYS A 670 -14.20 -69.03 -38.30
C LYS A 670 -14.58 -67.63 -37.82
N GLY A 671 -13.65 -66.68 -37.90
CA GLY A 671 -13.97 -65.26 -37.74
C GLY A 671 -14.88 -64.82 -38.88
N GLY A 672 -16.14 -64.49 -38.56
CA GLY A 672 -17.11 -63.99 -39.53
C GLY A 672 -16.90 -62.51 -39.83
N ASP A 673 -17.35 -62.09 -41.02
CA ASP A 673 -17.32 -60.70 -41.44
C ASP A 673 -18.11 -59.80 -40.49
N GLY A 674 -17.48 -58.67 -40.10
CA GLY A 674 -18.03 -57.74 -39.12
C GLY A 674 -19.17 -56.88 -39.66
N ASN A 675 -20.34 -57.48 -39.88
CA ASN A 675 -21.56 -56.75 -40.21
C ASN A 675 -22.35 -56.37 -38.94
N PHE A 676 -23.18 -55.33 -39.03
CA PHE A 676 -23.89 -54.73 -37.89
C PHE A 676 -24.74 -55.75 -37.09
N ALA A 677 -24.51 -55.83 -35.78
CA ALA A 677 -25.24 -56.72 -34.88
C ALA A 677 -25.86 -55.94 -33.71
N SER A 678 -27.10 -55.45 -33.89
CA SER A 678 -27.90 -54.91 -32.79
C SER A 678 -28.62 -56.04 -32.05
N TRP A 679 -27.98 -56.62 -31.04
CA TRP A 679 -28.64 -57.61 -30.18
C TRP A 679 -29.52 -56.93 -29.12
N ASN A 680 -30.78 -57.36 -29.07
CA ASN A 680 -31.76 -56.90 -28.10
C ASN A 680 -32.49 -58.12 -27.50
N ARG A 681 -32.04 -58.57 -26.32
CA ARG A 681 -32.76 -59.46 -25.39
C ARG A 681 -32.10 -59.35 -24.02
N GLY A 682 -32.89 -59.32 -22.96
CA GLY A 682 -32.43 -58.94 -21.61
C GLY A 682 -32.56 -60.05 -20.55
N TYR A 683 -32.50 -59.57 -19.31
CA TYR A 683 -32.60 -60.25 -18.01
C TYR A 683 -31.30 -60.70 -17.31
N ASP A 684 -31.02 -59.95 -16.24
CA ASP A 684 -30.62 -60.31 -14.87
C ASP A 684 -29.32 -61.07 -14.57
N GLY A 685 -28.66 -60.63 -13.48
CA GLY A 685 -27.60 -61.39 -12.80
C GLY A 685 -26.44 -60.54 -12.30
N ASN A 686 -26.65 -59.73 -11.25
CA ASN A 686 -25.55 -59.03 -10.59
C ASN A 686 -24.81 -59.97 -9.62
N ASN A 687 -23.63 -60.47 -9.99
CA ASN A 687 -22.46 -60.57 -9.10
C ASN A 687 -21.20 -61.01 -9.86
N GLY A 688 -20.03 -60.56 -9.40
CA GLY A 688 -18.77 -60.67 -10.14
C GLY A 688 -17.97 -61.95 -9.91
N GLY A 689 -16.95 -62.13 -10.75
CA GLY A 689 -15.84 -63.07 -10.53
C GLY A 689 -15.77 -64.23 -11.52
N ASN A 690 -14.66 -64.27 -12.28
CA ASN A 690 -14.13 -65.40 -13.05
C ASN A 690 -14.92 -65.95 -14.26
N SER A 691 -14.45 -65.51 -15.44
CA SER A 691 -13.91 -66.39 -16.51
C SER A 691 -14.70 -67.65 -16.90
N GLY A 692 -15.44 -67.54 -18.01
CA GLY A 692 -15.94 -68.68 -18.79
C GLY A 692 -16.40 -68.21 -20.17
N GLY A 693 -15.60 -68.43 -21.20
CA GLY A 693 -15.98 -68.09 -22.58
C GLY A 693 -16.97 -69.12 -23.15
N ASN A 694 -18.08 -68.66 -23.73
CA ASN A 694 -18.96 -69.48 -24.55
C ASN A 694 -19.43 -68.66 -25.76
N GLY A 695 -19.22 -69.19 -26.96
CA GLY A 695 -19.70 -68.57 -28.20
C GLY A 695 -21.19 -68.79 -28.38
N GLY A 696 -21.95 -67.70 -28.52
CA GLY A 696 -23.39 -67.76 -28.81
C GLY A 696 -23.65 -67.92 -30.32
N SER A 697 -24.42 -68.94 -30.68
CA SER A 697 -24.79 -69.23 -32.07
C SER A 697 -25.69 -68.14 -32.67
N GLY A 698 -25.35 -67.64 -33.85
CA GLY A 698 -26.23 -66.78 -34.64
C GLY A 698 -27.30 -67.61 -35.35
N GLY A 699 -28.57 -67.31 -35.07
CA GLY A 699 -29.71 -68.01 -35.69
C GLY A 699 -30.72 -67.06 -36.32
N GLY A 700 -31.18 -67.42 -37.52
CA GLY A 700 -32.49 -67.04 -38.06
C GLY A 700 -32.63 -65.64 -38.66
N ASN A 701 -32.80 -65.59 -39.98
CA ASN A 701 -33.32 -64.43 -40.68
C ASN A 701 -34.69 -64.00 -40.10
N ASN A 702 -34.96 -62.70 -40.04
CA ASN A 702 -36.34 -62.23 -40.17
C ASN A 702 -36.37 -60.86 -40.87
N CYS A 703 -37.14 -60.76 -41.94
CA CYS A 703 -37.29 -59.53 -42.73
C CYS A 703 -38.42 -58.67 -42.16
N GLY A 704 -38.25 -57.34 -42.16
CA GLY A 704 -39.28 -56.40 -41.73
C GLY A 704 -39.18 -55.06 -42.42
N TRP A 705 -40.13 -54.78 -43.33
CA TRP A 705 -40.47 -53.47 -43.92
C TRP A 705 -39.33 -52.46 -44.18
N PHE A 706 -38.62 -52.64 -45.31
CA PHE A 706 -38.67 -51.75 -46.50
C PHE A 706 -37.50 -52.05 -47.46
N GLY A 707 -37.80 -52.63 -48.62
CA GLY A 707 -36.95 -52.59 -49.84
C GLY A 707 -35.69 -53.46 -49.88
N CYS A 708 -35.66 -54.46 -50.77
CA CYS A 708 -34.41 -55.00 -51.33
C CYS A 708 -33.94 -54.13 -52.51
N SER A 709 -32.62 -54.11 -52.78
CA SER A 709 -32.06 -53.78 -54.10
C SER A 709 -30.74 -54.53 -54.31
N ASP A 710 -30.30 -54.64 -55.57
CA ASP A 710 -29.67 -55.86 -56.07
C ASP A 710 -28.14 -56.02 -55.95
N ALA A 711 -27.77 -57.29 -56.10
CA ALA A 711 -26.47 -57.95 -56.24
C ALA A 711 -25.27 -57.18 -56.84
N TYR A 712 -24.07 -57.61 -56.42
CA TYR A 712 -22.98 -57.93 -57.35
C TYR A 712 -22.31 -59.27 -56.98
N SER A 713 -21.82 -59.98 -57.99
CA SER A 713 -21.38 -61.39 -57.95
C SER A 713 -19.86 -61.57 -57.79
N GLY A 714 -19.41 -62.76 -57.36
CA GLY A 714 -17.98 -63.04 -57.16
C GLY A 714 -17.63 -64.51 -56.85
N ASN A 715 -17.87 -65.41 -57.79
CA ASN A 715 -17.34 -66.78 -57.98
C ASN A 715 -16.97 -67.69 -56.77
N GLY A 716 -17.48 -68.93 -56.83
CA GLY A 716 -17.04 -70.03 -55.97
C GLY A 716 -15.83 -70.81 -56.51
N GLY A 717 -15.30 -71.70 -55.67
CA GLY A 717 -14.33 -72.74 -56.04
C GLY A 717 -14.74 -74.06 -55.39
N ASN A 718 -14.75 -75.14 -56.19
CA ASN A 718 -15.22 -76.47 -55.78
C ASN A 718 -14.03 -77.39 -55.45
N GLY A 719 -14.08 -78.17 -54.38
CA GLY A 719 -12.99 -79.09 -54.01
C GLY A 719 -13.11 -79.73 -52.62
N SER A 720 -12.90 -81.04 -52.55
CA SER A 720 -12.95 -81.91 -51.35
C SER A 720 -12.01 -83.11 -51.61
N PRO A 721 -11.52 -83.88 -50.61
CA PRO A 721 -11.39 -83.66 -49.16
C PRO A 721 -9.91 -83.73 -48.70
N ASN A 722 -9.67 -83.76 -47.38
CA ASN A 722 -8.38 -84.03 -46.70
C ASN A 722 -7.21 -83.04 -46.96
N THR A 723 -7.03 -82.10 -46.03
CA THR A 723 -5.71 -81.65 -45.53
C THR A 723 -5.91 -80.92 -44.20
N GLY A 724 -4.84 -80.74 -43.42
CA GLY A 724 -4.92 -80.31 -42.01
C GLY A 724 -5.53 -78.92 -41.77
N ALA A 725 -5.85 -78.64 -40.50
CA ALA A 725 -6.40 -77.35 -40.08
C ALA A 725 -5.41 -76.21 -40.39
N THR A 726 -5.71 -75.44 -41.44
CA THR A 726 -5.01 -74.21 -41.80
C THR A 726 -5.56 -73.04 -41.00
N ALA A 727 -4.69 -72.09 -40.64
CA ALA A 727 -5.07 -70.81 -40.05
C ALA A 727 -6.28 -70.17 -40.75
N GLY A 728 -7.16 -69.54 -39.97
CA GLY A 728 -8.17 -68.63 -40.53
C GLY A 728 -7.50 -67.54 -41.37
N SER A 729 -8.00 -67.33 -42.58
CA SER A 729 -7.54 -66.26 -43.46
C SER A 729 -7.74 -64.87 -42.85
N THR A 730 -6.85 -63.92 -43.19
CA THR A 730 -7.01 -62.51 -42.80
C THR A 730 -8.36 -61.99 -43.28
N GLY A 731 -9.19 -61.46 -42.36
CA GLY A 731 -10.37 -60.68 -42.75
C GLY A 731 -9.96 -59.46 -43.57
N ALA A 732 -10.67 -59.19 -44.67
CA ALA A 732 -10.39 -58.02 -45.49
C ALA A 732 -10.63 -56.72 -44.72
N GLY A 733 -9.84 -55.68 -45.01
CA GLY A 733 -10.00 -54.36 -44.37
C GLY A 733 -11.34 -53.71 -44.75
N GLY A 734 -12.27 -53.67 -43.80
CA GLY A 734 -13.61 -53.11 -44.01
C GLY A 734 -13.64 -51.59 -44.10
N ALA A 735 -14.41 -51.08 -45.06
CA ALA A 735 -14.82 -49.68 -45.13
C ALA A 735 -16.23 -49.54 -44.55
N ASN A 736 -16.34 -49.01 -43.33
CA ASN A 736 -17.64 -48.78 -42.70
C ASN A 736 -18.10 -47.35 -42.99
N THR A 737 -18.81 -47.17 -44.10
CA THR A 737 -19.69 -46.03 -44.29
C THR A 737 -20.97 -46.27 -43.49
N PRO A 738 -21.26 -45.49 -42.43
CA PRO A 738 -22.59 -45.52 -41.82
C PRO A 738 -23.62 -45.13 -42.87
N ALA A 739 -24.78 -45.80 -42.88
CA ALA A 739 -25.87 -45.40 -43.76
C ALA A 739 -26.26 -43.94 -43.47
N SER A 740 -26.35 -43.13 -44.53
CA SER A 740 -26.91 -41.78 -44.45
C SER A 740 -28.38 -41.85 -44.05
N SER A 741 -28.73 -41.17 -42.96
CA SER A 741 -30.12 -40.84 -42.60
C SER A 741 -30.67 -39.74 -43.51
#